data_AF-A0A6I3J8K2-F1
#
_entry.id   AF-A0A6I3J8K2-F1
#
_cell.length_a   1.000
_cell.length_b   1.000
_cell.length_c   1.000
_cell.angle_alpha   90.00
_cell.angle_beta   90.00
_cell.angle_gamma   90.00
#
_symmetry.space_group_name_H-M   'P 1'
#
loop_
_entity.id
_entity.type
_entity.pdbx_description
1 polymer ?
#
loop_
_entity_poly.entity_id
_entity_poly.type
_entity_poly.pdbx_seq_one_letter_code
_entity_poly.pdbx_strand_id
1 'polypeptide(L)'
;PKVATSKPAETPKDSDNDGVSDEDEAKDGTNPNEADSDGDGVNDGDEKTNGTDPLKSDSDEDGVNDGDEKADGTDPLKSDSDEDGVNDGDEKSDGTDPLKSDSDGDGLNDGDEKTNGTDPLKSDSDGDGVNDGDEKANGTDPLKSDTDGDGVNDGDEKADGTDPLKSDSDGDGVNDGDEKADGTDPMKADSDGDGVNDGDEKTNGTDPLKSDSDGDGLSDGKEKELGTNPNKVDTDGDGVNDGEEVAKGSDPKVATSKPAETPKDSDNDGVSDEDEAKDGTDPLKSDSDGDGLSDGKEKELGTDPSKSDSDGDGVNDGDEKTNGTDPLKSDSDGDGLSDGKEKELGTDPLKADSDGDGVNDGDEKANGTDPNESDSDGDGLSDGKEKELGTDPLKADTDGDGVSDGEEVAKGSDPKVATSTPTETPKDSDGDGVSDEDEAKDGTDPSKSDTDGDGVNDGDEKTDGTNPLKSDSDGDGVNDGDEKSDGTNPNKADTDGDGLSDSKEKELGTDPTKADTDGDGVNDGEEVAKGTDPKAATSTPTETPKDSDHDGISDEDEAKDGTDPSKSDTDGDGLSDGKEKELGTDPLKSDTDGDGVNDGEEVAKGSDPKAITSTPTETPKDSDGDGVSDEDEAKDGTNPNEADTDGDGVNDGDEKSDGTDPSKSDTDSDGLSDGKEKELGTDPLKADSDGDGVNDGEEVAKGTDPKAATSKPNHDTGTGIETPDKPVLKLDEDDDNDGVTNGEELQNGTDYTKADTDGDGVSDGDEKADNTDPLKSDTDGDGLSDGEEKVNNTDPLKHDTDGDGVEDGQEKQDGTNPLNHDTDGDGVNDGDEKTNGTDPLKSDSDGDGLSDGKEKELGTDSLKADTDGDGVSDGEEVAKGSDPLNSSSKPRYDLGIAAETLKANLPIEKILVKDVSHLTNDEKAKVKEAVEKVNPGKTVTVDNQGNATVTDPSTHVSAHIPAKDLILPMVELGDNPPNISKGPRIDQMDIDIHSRLNLDTHDAQSDQTDKSQQPVSVVKPTAAQQLPNTGDSSSNASIAVGAATLGLAALGLVGKRKKDEE
;
A
#
# COMPACT_ATOMS: atom_id res chain seq x y z
N PRO A 1 -93.77 40.61 -40.47
CA PRO A 1 -92.41 40.80 -39.91
C PRO A 1 -92.34 40.19 -38.51
N LYS A 2 -91.92 38.92 -38.44
CA LYS A 2 -91.70 38.18 -37.19
C LYS A 2 -90.22 38.36 -36.81
N VAL A 3 -89.97 38.77 -35.58
CA VAL A 3 -88.67 38.60 -34.90
C VAL A 3 -88.73 37.23 -34.25
N ALA A 4 -87.80 36.34 -34.58
CA ALA A 4 -87.57 35.09 -33.89
C ALA A 4 -86.26 35.24 -33.12
N THR A 5 -86.37 35.26 -31.80
CA THR A 5 -85.26 35.18 -30.85
C THR A 5 -84.81 33.72 -30.76
N SER A 6 -83.52 33.46 -30.96
CA SER A 6 -82.87 32.19 -30.64
C SER A 6 -82.89 31.97 -29.13
N LYS A 7 -83.38 30.81 -28.70
CA LYS A 7 -83.32 30.30 -27.32
C LYS A 7 -81.86 29.89 -27.05
N PRO A 8 -81.26 30.15 -25.87
CA PRO A 8 -80.00 29.53 -25.49
C PRO A 8 -80.20 28.00 -25.43
N ALA A 9 -79.22 27.22 -25.88
CA ALA A 9 -79.18 25.80 -25.60
C ALA A 9 -79.17 25.62 -24.07
N GLU A 10 -80.08 24.81 -23.54
CA GLU A 10 -80.01 24.36 -22.15
C GLU A 10 -78.73 23.53 -22.05
N THR A 11 -77.87 23.81 -21.06
CA THR A 11 -76.75 22.95 -20.72
C THR A 11 -77.30 21.56 -20.41
N PRO A 12 -76.66 20.47 -20.88
CA PRO A 12 -77.01 19.12 -20.46
C PRO A 12 -77.07 19.06 -18.93
N LYS A 13 -78.03 18.29 -18.41
CA LYS A 13 -78.12 18.05 -16.97
C LYS A 13 -77.05 17.02 -16.63
N ASP A 14 -76.25 17.34 -15.64
CA ASP A 14 -75.20 16.55 -15.01
C ASP A 14 -75.53 16.65 -13.52
N SER A 15 -75.75 15.51 -12.87
CA SER A 15 -76.45 15.43 -11.58
C SER A 15 -75.52 15.25 -10.39
N ASP A 16 -74.40 14.57 -10.60
CA ASP A 16 -73.27 14.29 -9.72
C ASP A 16 -72.15 15.31 -9.89
N ASN A 17 -72.05 15.98 -11.04
CA ASN A 17 -71.03 16.96 -11.40
C ASN A 17 -69.64 16.34 -11.61
N ASP A 18 -69.58 15.14 -12.19
CA ASP A 18 -68.35 14.47 -12.61
C ASP A 18 -67.87 14.93 -14.01
N GLY A 19 -68.68 15.72 -14.73
CA GLY A 19 -68.36 16.20 -16.08
C GLY A 19 -68.98 15.37 -17.21
N VAL A 20 -69.69 14.29 -16.91
CA VAL A 20 -70.51 13.51 -17.85
C VAL A 20 -71.98 13.94 -17.74
N SER A 21 -72.73 13.92 -18.85
CA SER A 21 -74.16 14.30 -18.78
C SER A 21 -75.05 13.10 -18.46
N ASP A 22 -76.18 13.33 -17.76
CA ASP A 22 -77.20 12.31 -17.44
C ASP A 22 -77.63 11.47 -18.66
N GLU A 23 -77.57 12.05 -19.87
CA GLU A 23 -77.94 11.38 -21.12
C GLU A 23 -76.82 10.51 -21.69
N ASP A 24 -75.56 10.84 -21.42
CA ASP A 24 -74.38 10.10 -21.85
C ASP A 24 -74.05 8.98 -20.87
N GLU A 25 -74.14 9.21 -19.56
CA GLU A 25 -74.04 8.18 -18.53
C GLU A 25 -75.07 7.05 -18.74
N ALA A 26 -76.33 7.42 -19.04
CA ALA A 26 -77.36 6.43 -19.34
C ALA A 26 -77.12 5.62 -20.63
N LYS A 27 -76.26 6.09 -21.54
CA LYS A 27 -75.84 5.34 -22.74
C LYS A 27 -74.65 4.43 -22.44
N ASP A 28 -73.72 4.93 -21.65
CA ASP A 28 -72.46 4.26 -21.32
C ASP A 28 -72.66 3.21 -20.22
N GLY A 29 -73.75 3.31 -19.46
CA GLY A 29 -74.17 2.32 -18.47
C GLY A 29 -73.84 2.72 -17.03
N THR A 30 -73.20 3.87 -16.85
CA THR A 30 -72.84 4.47 -15.57
C THR A 30 -74.05 5.12 -14.87
N ASN A 31 -73.94 5.48 -13.59
CA ASN A 31 -75.06 5.94 -12.77
C ASN A 31 -75.16 7.47 -12.69
N PRO A 32 -76.21 8.10 -13.25
CA PRO A 32 -76.40 9.56 -13.27
C PRO A 32 -76.65 10.26 -11.93
N ASN A 33 -76.30 9.66 -10.80
CA ASN A 33 -76.34 10.32 -9.50
C ASN A 33 -75.15 9.90 -8.61
N GLU A 34 -74.20 9.13 -9.14
CA GLU A 34 -72.99 8.66 -8.46
C GLU A 34 -71.83 9.04 -9.38
N ALA A 35 -70.98 9.95 -8.90
CA ALA A 35 -69.86 10.46 -9.69
C ALA A 35 -68.81 9.38 -10.03
N ASP A 36 -68.83 8.26 -9.31
CA ASP A 36 -67.89 7.15 -9.38
C ASP A 36 -68.75 5.88 -9.31
N SER A 37 -68.91 5.23 -10.46
CA SER A 37 -69.91 4.19 -10.70
C SER A 37 -69.46 2.79 -10.28
N ASP A 38 -68.16 2.50 -10.25
CA ASP A 38 -67.59 1.22 -9.78
C ASP A 38 -66.94 1.30 -8.40
N GLY A 39 -66.68 2.50 -7.90
CA GLY A 39 -66.29 2.80 -6.54
C GLY A 39 -64.80 2.66 -6.27
N ASP A 40 -63.94 2.83 -7.28
CA ASP A 40 -62.48 2.74 -7.15
C ASP A 40 -61.81 4.06 -6.73
N GLY A 41 -62.57 5.16 -6.70
CA GLY A 41 -62.08 6.48 -6.30
C GLY A 41 -61.72 7.41 -7.46
N VAL A 42 -61.83 6.96 -8.72
CA VAL A 42 -61.83 7.81 -9.92
C VAL A 42 -63.28 8.07 -10.32
N ASN A 43 -63.56 9.26 -10.88
CA ASN A 43 -64.92 9.59 -11.32
C ASN A 43 -65.13 9.23 -12.81
N ASP A 44 -66.38 8.90 -13.18
CA ASP A 44 -66.70 8.40 -14.54
C ASP A 44 -66.28 9.37 -15.66
N GLY A 45 -66.21 10.66 -15.34
CA GLY A 45 -65.73 11.71 -16.22
C GLY A 45 -64.23 11.62 -16.46
N ASP A 46 -63.43 11.56 -15.39
CA ASP A 46 -61.98 11.46 -15.43
C ASP A 46 -61.55 10.14 -16.09
N GLU A 47 -62.21 9.03 -15.79
CA GLU A 47 -61.94 7.73 -16.41
C GLU A 47 -62.17 7.74 -17.92
N LYS A 48 -63.28 8.32 -18.39
CA LYS A 48 -63.50 8.52 -19.83
C LYS A 48 -62.45 9.41 -20.48
N THR A 49 -61.85 10.31 -19.72
CA THR A 49 -60.82 11.23 -20.22
C THR A 49 -59.46 10.53 -20.29
N ASN A 50 -59.17 9.69 -19.30
CA ASN A 50 -57.92 8.94 -19.16
C ASN A 50 -57.91 7.62 -19.95
N GLY A 51 -59.07 7.11 -20.34
CA GLY A 51 -59.21 5.93 -21.19
C GLY A 51 -59.54 4.62 -20.44
N THR A 52 -59.67 4.67 -19.12
CA THR A 52 -60.13 3.57 -18.25
C THR A 52 -61.64 3.31 -18.38
N ASP A 53 -62.13 2.17 -17.91
CA ASP A 53 -63.54 1.74 -18.05
C ASP A 53 -64.36 2.09 -16.78
N PRO A 54 -65.29 3.07 -16.82
CA PRO A 54 -66.06 3.55 -15.64
C PRO A 54 -67.04 2.58 -14.98
N LEU A 55 -66.95 1.30 -15.33
CA LEU A 55 -67.75 0.21 -14.80
C LEU A 55 -66.86 -0.92 -14.26
N LYS A 56 -65.54 -0.74 -14.30
CA LYS A 56 -64.53 -1.67 -13.87
C LYS A 56 -63.51 -0.91 -13.02
N SER A 57 -63.53 -1.23 -11.73
CA SER A 57 -62.56 -0.76 -10.75
C SER A 57 -61.13 -1.30 -10.96
N ASP A 58 -60.79 -1.84 -12.11
CA ASP A 58 -59.53 -2.51 -12.44
C ASP A 58 -59.59 -2.77 -13.96
N SER A 59 -59.03 -1.82 -14.71
CA SER A 59 -59.20 -1.70 -16.15
C SER A 59 -58.35 -2.70 -16.95
N ASP A 60 -57.15 -3.04 -16.48
CA ASP A 60 -56.22 -3.97 -17.12
C ASP A 60 -56.18 -5.38 -16.50
N GLU A 61 -56.89 -5.57 -15.39
CA GLU A 61 -57.12 -6.85 -14.70
C GLU A 61 -55.86 -7.43 -14.03
N ASP A 62 -54.95 -6.57 -13.57
CA ASP A 62 -53.70 -6.95 -12.90
C ASP A 62 -53.85 -7.18 -11.37
N GLY A 63 -54.94 -6.69 -10.78
CA GLY A 63 -55.27 -6.85 -9.36
C GLY A 63 -55.13 -5.58 -8.52
N VAL A 64 -54.65 -4.47 -9.09
CA VAL A 64 -54.73 -3.11 -8.54
C VAL A 64 -55.96 -2.42 -9.14
N ASN A 65 -56.48 -1.38 -8.50
CA ASN A 65 -57.60 -0.61 -9.06
C ASN A 65 -57.10 0.72 -9.62
N ASP A 66 -57.78 1.22 -10.65
CA ASP A 66 -57.34 2.41 -11.40
C ASP A 66 -57.13 3.64 -10.50
N GLY A 67 -57.87 3.72 -9.40
CA GLY A 67 -57.70 4.76 -8.38
C GLY A 67 -56.42 4.63 -7.56
N ASP A 68 -56.07 3.42 -7.13
CA ASP A 68 -54.84 3.10 -6.41
C ASP A 68 -53.62 3.21 -7.33
N GLU A 69 -53.70 2.71 -8.57
CA GLU A 69 -52.62 2.84 -9.57
C GLU A 69 -52.28 4.30 -9.86
N LYS A 70 -53.32 5.11 -10.09
CA LYS A 70 -53.14 6.56 -10.26
C LYS A 70 -52.54 7.24 -9.03
N ALA A 71 -52.75 6.69 -7.83
CA ALA A 71 -52.17 7.22 -6.60
C ALA A 71 -50.71 6.79 -6.42
N ASP A 72 -50.38 5.57 -6.84
CA ASP A 72 -49.05 4.96 -6.75
C ASP A 72 -48.14 5.34 -7.93
N GLY A 73 -48.72 5.87 -9.02
CA GLY A 73 -47.99 6.37 -10.19
C GLY A 73 -47.88 5.38 -11.35
N THR A 74 -48.45 4.17 -11.21
CA THR A 74 -48.53 3.14 -12.25
C THR A 74 -49.59 3.47 -13.31
N ASP A 75 -49.54 2.82 -14.48
CA ASP A 75 -50.45 3.08 -15.60
C ASP A 75 -51.67 2.14 -15.57
N PRO A 76 -52.90 2.63 -15.28
CA PRO A 76 -54.11 1.79 -15.14
C PRO A 76 -54.59 1.04 -16.39
N LEU A 77 -53.83 1.14 -17.49
CA LEU A 77 -54.08 0.45 -18.74
C LEU A 77 -52.97 -0.56 -19.09
N LYS A 78 -51.94 -0.66 -18.24
CA LYS A 78 -50.80 -1.55 -18.39
C LYS A 78 -50.63 -2.36 -17.10
N SER A 79 -50.86 -3.66 -17.24
CA SER A 79 -50.74 -4.60 -16.13
C SER A 79 -49.32 -4.87 -15.64
N ASP A 80 -48.34 -4.11 -16.12
CA ASP A 80 -46.88 -4.25 -15.96
C ASP A 80 -46.29 -2.92 -16.45
N SER A 81 -46.04 -2.03 -15.49
CA SER A 81 -45.75 -0.62 -15.72
C SER A 81 -44.31 -0.36 -16.16
N ASP A 82 -43.35 -1.10 -15.60
CA ASP A 82 -41.91 -0.99 -15.89
C ASP A 82 -41.39 -2.01 -16.93
N GLU A 83 -42.25 -2.94 -17.35
CA GLU A 83 -42.03 -3.92 -18.42
C GLU A 83 -40.96 -4.97 -18.07
N ASP A 84 -40.79 -5.28 -16.78
CA ASP A 84 -39.85 -6.27 -16.26
C ASP A 84 -40.38 -7.72 -16.34
N GLY A 85 -41.69 -7.89 -16.56
CA GLY A 85 -42.36 -9.17 -16.72
C GLY A 85 -43.10 -9.67 -15.47
N VAL A 86 -43.14 -8.88 -14.40
CA VAL A 86 -44.03 -9.01 -13.25
C VAL A 86 -45.15 -7.95 -13.39
N ASN A 87 -46.32 -8.25 -12.84
CA ASN A 87 -47.45 -7.34 -12.89
C ASN A 87 -47.46 -6.44 -11.65
N ASP A 88 -47.88 -5.18 -11.77
CA ASP A 88 -47.89 -4.20 -10.66
C ASP A 88 -48.60 -4.74 -9.41
N GLY A 89 -49.73 -5.43 -9.60
CA GLY A 89 -50.45 -6.10 -8.51
C GLY A 89 -49.68 -7.23 -7.81
N ASP A 90 -48.89 -8.01 -8.54
CA ASP A 90 -48.06 -9.08 -8.00
C ASP A 90 -46.83 -8.49 -7.29
N GLU A 91 -46.19 -7.47 -7.86
CA GLU A 91 -45.05 -6.74 -7.27
C GLU A 91 -45.42 -6.08 -5.95
N LYS A 92 -46.52 -5.35 -5.92
CA LYS A 92 -47.06 -4.75 -4.70
C LYS A 92 -47.39 -5.80 -3.63
N SER A 93 -47.67 -7.03 -4.03
CA SER A 93 -47.93 -8.14 -3.13
C SER A 93 -46.65 -8.80 -2.58
N ASP A 94 -45.61 -8.86 -3.41
CA ASP A 94 -44.31 -9.44 -3.11
C ASP A 94 -43.37 -8.43 -2.41
N GLY A 95 -43.68 -7.13 -2.51
CA GLY A 95 -42.95 -6.04 -1.86
C GLY A 95 -41.94 -5.32 -2.76
N THR A 96 -41.88 -5.67 -4.05
CA THR A 96 -41.09 -5.01 -5.08
C THR A 96 -41.77 -3.73 -5.58
N ASP A 97 -41.03 -2.85 -6.26
CA ASP A 97 -41.48 -1.54 -6.71
C ASP A 97 -41.98 -1.57 -8.17
N PRO A 98 -43.30 -1.44 -8.45
CA PRO A 98 -43.87 -1.55 -9.80
C PRO A 98 -43.43 -0.53 -10.86
N LEU A 99 -42.57 0.40 -10.46
CA LEU A 99 -42.00 1.42 -11.34
C LEU A 99 -40.50 1.20 -11.58
N LYS A 100 -39.93 0.15 -10.99
CA LYS A 100 -38.51 -0.18 -11.07
C LYS A 100 -38.36 -1.64 -11.46
N SER A 101 -37.85 -1.83 -12.67
CA SER A 101 -37.61 -3.17 -13.18
C SER A 101 -36.59 -3.98 -12.38
N ASP A 102 -35.81 -3.35 -11.50
CA ASP A 102 -34.79 -3.96 -10.66
C ASP A 102 -34.88 -3.29 -9.28
N SER A 103 -35.46 -4.02 -8.33
CA SER A 103 -35.87 -3.49 -7.02
C SER A 103 -34.71 -3.37 -6.03
N ASP A 104 -33.69 -4.23 -6.10
CA ASP A 104 -32.54 -4.22 -5.19
C ASP A 104 -31.25 -3.69 -5.83
N GLY A 105 -31.25 -3.47 -7.14
CA GLY A 105 -30.19 -2.79 -7.88
C GLY A 105 -29.00 -3.69 -8.20
N ASP A 106 -29.19 -5.01 -8.25
CA ASP A 106 -28.12 -5.98 -8.47
C ASP A 106 -27.83 -6.26 -9.95
N GLY A 107 -28.63 -5.69 -10.86
CA GLY A 107 -28.51 -5.85 -12.31
C GLY A 107 -29.36 -6.98 -12.91
N LEU A 108 -30.13 -7.71 -12.11
CA LEU A 108 -31.22 -8.57 -12.55
C LEU A 108 -32.56 -7.87 -12.35
N ASN A 109 -33.48 -8.07 -13.30
CA ASN A 109 -34.84 -7.60 -13.09
C ASN A 109 -35.64 -8.57 -12.23
N ASP A 110 -36.61 -8.05 -11.48
CA ASP A 110 -37.41 -8.82 -10.52
C ASP A 110 -38.12 -10.01 -11.20
N GLY A 111 -38.53 -9.84 -12.46
CA GLY A 111 -39.09 -10.90 -13.31
C GLY A 111 -38.12 -12.04 -13.61
N ASP A 112 -36.87 -11.73 -13.95
CA ASP A 112 -35.80 -12.69 -14.20
C ASP A 112 -35.40 -13.40 -12.91
N GLU A 113 -35.33 -12.69 -11.80
CA GLU A 113 -35.02 -13.25 -10.49
C GLU A 113 -36.08 -14.23 -10.00
N LYS A 114 -37.37 -13.86 -10.09
CA LYS A 114 -38.48 -14.79 -9.83
C LYS A 114 -38.42 -16.04 -10.72
N THR A 115 -37.88 -15.89 -11.93
CA THR A 115 -37.71 -17.01 -12.87
C THR A 115 -36.50 -17.88 -12.51
N ASN A 116 -35.40 -17.28 -12.04
CA ASN A 116 -34.15 -17.96 -11.68
C ASN A 116 -34.21 -18.55 -10.26
N GLY A 117 -35.08 -18.03 -9.41
CA GLY A 117 -35.29 -18.48 -8.03
C GLY A 117 -34.52 -17.68 -6.98
N THR A 118 -33.90 -16.56 -7.36
CA THR A 118 -33.28 -15.55 -6.49
C THR A 118 -34.37 -14.65 -5.86
N ASP A 119 -34.00 -13.85 -4.87
CA ASP A 119 -34.93 -12.99 -4.11
C ASP A 119 -34.83 -11.53 -4.57
N PRO A 120 -35.85 -10.97 -5.26
CA PRO A 120 -35.80 -9.62 -5.85
C PRO A 120 -35.68 -8.41 -4.90
N LEU A 121 -35.40 -8.68 -3.63
CA LEU A 121 -35.23 -7.68 -2.59
C LEU A 121 -33.88 -7.85 -1.90
N LYS A 122 -33.02 -8.74 -2.41
CA LYS A 122 -31.74 -9.11 -1.82
C LYS A 122 -30.73 -9.31 -2.95
N SER A 123 -29.88 -8.30 -3.12
CA SER A 123 -28.88 -8.25 -4.19
C SER A 123 -27.91 -9.42 -4.25
N ASP A 124 -27.71 -10.14 -3.15
CA ASP A 124 -26.90 -11.35 -3.03
C ASP A 124 -27.79 -12.40 -2.32
N SER A 125 -28.29 -13.40 -3.03
CA SER A 125 -29.29 -14.35 -2.52
C SER A 125 -28.72 -15.36 -1.53
N ASP A 126 -27.51 -15.87 -1.75
CA ASP A 126 -26.92 -16.94 -0.93
C ASP A 126 -25.97 -16.45 0.18
N GLY A 127 -25.58 -15.18 0.14
CA GLY A 127 -24.83 -14.47 1.16
C GLY A 127 -23.33 -14.70 1.11
N ASP A 128 -22.75 -14.94 -0.07
CA ASP A 128 -21.33 -15.20 -0.25
C ASP A 128 -20.50 -13.96 -0.59
N GLY A 129 -21.15 -12.81 -0.79
CA GLY A 129 -20.52 -11.53 -1.09
C GLY A 129 -20.49 -11.16 -2.57
N VAL A 130 -21.01 -12.00 -3.47
CA VAL A 130 -21.24 -11.66 -4.88
C VAL A 130 -22.73 -11.44 -5.10
N ASN A 131 -23.08 -10.41 -5.86
CA ASN A 131 -24.48 -10.14 -6.18
C ASN A 131 -24.99 -11.10 -7.27
N ASP A 132 -26.29 -11.43 -7.26
CA ASP A 132 -26.87 -12.48 -8.13
C ASP A 132 -26.70 -12.14 -9.62
N GLY A 133 -26.80 -10.86 -9.97
CA GLY A 133 -26.51 -10.34 -11.30
C GLY A 133 -25.09 -10.61 -11.79
N ASP A 134 -24.10 -10.37 -10.93
CA ASP A 134 -22.69 -10.60 -11.23
C ASP A 134 -22.40 -12.09 -11.37
N GLU A 135 -22.96 -12.91 -10.49
CA GLU A 135 -22.80 -14.35 -10.53
C GLU A 135 -23.35 -14.95 -11.81
N LYS A 136 -24.56 -14.53 -12.21
CA LYS A 136 -25.16 -14.95 -13.48
C LYS A 136 -24.33 -14.51 -14.70
N ALA A 137 -23.68 -13.35 -14.63
CA ALA A 137 -22.79 -12.85 -15.67
C ALA A 137 -21.48 -13.66 -15.74
N ASN A 138 -20.91 -13.99 -14.59
CA ASN A 138 -19.64 -14.72 -14.44
C ASN A 138 -19.80 -16.24 -14.57
N GLY A 139 -21.04 -16.74 -14.47
CA GLY A 139 -21.39 -18.15 -14.66
C GLY A 139 -21.36 -19.01 -13.40
N THR A 140 -21.22 -18.38 -12.23
CA THR A 140 -21.45 -18.99 -10.90
C THR A 140 -22.96 -19.19 -10.64
N ASP A 141 -23.32 -19.90 -9.57
CA ASP A 141 -24.71 -20.25 -9.24
C ASP A 141 -25.23 -19.38 -8.08
N PRO A 142 -26.12 -18.39 -8.32
CA PRO A 142 -26.57 -17.43 -7.31
C PRO A 142 -27.35 -17.95 -6.10
N LEU A 143 -27.43 -19.27 -5.99
CA LEU A 143 -28.12 -19.98 -4.92
C LEU A 143 -27.16 -20.91 -4.17
N LYS A 144 -25.88 -20.88 -4.50
CA LYS A 144 -24.84 -21.75 -3.99
C LYS A 144 -23.54 -20.94 -3.83
N SER A 145 -23.32 -20.56 -2.57
CA SER A 145 -22.16 -19.79 -2.10
C SER A 145 -20.76 -20.31 -2.43
N ASP A 146 -20.64 -21.48 -3.05
CA ASP A 146 -19.40 -22.20 -3.38
C ASP A 146 -19.79 -23.03 -4.60
N THR A 147 -19.54 -22.55 -5.81
CA THR A 147 -20.09 -23.08 -7.07
C THR A 147 -19.47 -24.42 -7.43
N ASP A 148 -18.15 -24.57 -7.30
CA ASP A 148 -17.43 -25.75 -7.73
C ASP A 148 -17.33 -26.85 -6.64
N GLY A 149 -17.58 -26.50 -5.38
CA GLY A 149 -17.63 -27.40 -4.24
C GLY A 149 -16.26 -27.75 -3.63
N ASP A 150 -15.26 -26.89 -3.77
CA ASP A 150 -13.91 -27.13 -3.26
C ASP A 150 -13.74 -26.76 -1.77
N GLY A 151 -14.64 -25.93 -1.24
CA GLY A 151 -14.68 -25.48 0.15
C GLY A 151 -14.36 -24.01 0.38
N VAL A 152 -14.07 -23.25 -0.67
CA VAL A 152 -14.02 -21.78 -0.69
C VAL A 152 -15.31 -21.26 -1.32
N ASN A 153 -15.76 -20.08 -0.89
CA ASN A 153 -16.98 -19.48 -1.43
C ASN A 153 -16.65 -18.59 -2.64
N ASP A 154 -17.59 -18.41 -3.58
CA ASP A 154 -17.29 -17.73 -4.87
C ASP A 154 -16.80 -16.29 -4.67
N GLY A 155 -17.35 -15.59 -3.67
CA GLY A 155 -16.88 -14.26 -3.26
C GLY A 155 -15.47 -14.24 -2.70
N ASP A 156 -15.11 -15.22 -1.87
CA ASP A 156 -13.76 -15.38 -1.32
C ASP A 156 -12.77 -15.74 -2.44
N GLU A 157 -13.16 -16.60 -3.37
CA GLU A 157 -12.33 -16.98 -4.51
C GLU A 157 -12.06 -15.80 -5.46
N LYS A 158 -13.09 -14.98 -5.70
CA LYS A 158 -12.94 -13.74 -6.47
C LYS A 158 -11.95 -12.77 -5.81
N ALA A 159 -11.96 -12.67 -4.48
CA ALA A 159 -11.03 -11.84 -3.72
C ALA A 159 -9.59 -12.43 -3.71
N ASP A 160 -9.47 -13.75 -3.55
CA ASP A 160 -8.20 -14.48 -3.54
C ASP A 160 -7.60 -14.66 -4.95
N GLY A 161 -8.33 -14.28 -6.01
CA GLY A 161 -7.92 -14.42 -7.40
C GLY A 161 -8.01 -15.85 -7.97
N THR A 162 -8.59 -16.80 -7.22
CA THR A 162 -8.87 -18.16 -7.68
C THR A 162 -10.08 -18.19 -8.62
N ASP A 163 -10.28 -19.30 -9.36
CA ASP A 163 -11.40 -19.41 -10.31
C ASP A 163 -12.58 -20.17 -9.68
N PRO A 164 -13.72 -19.50 -9.40
CA PRO A 164 -14.89 -20.13 -8.72
C PRO A 164 -15.56 -21.27 -9.48
N LEU A 165 -15.12 -21.52 -10.71
CA LEU A 165 -15.58 -22.62 -11.55
C LEU A 165 -14.58 -23.80 -11.59
N LYS A 166 -13.43 -23.68 -10.92
CA LYS A 166 -12.33 -24.65 -10.94
C LYS A 166 -11.74 -24.89 -9.54
N SER A 167 -12.06 -26.07 -9.04
CA SER A 167 -11.65 -26.55 -7.71
C SER A 167 -10.15 -26.85 -7.52
N ASP A 168 -9.30 -26.41 -8.44
CA ASP A 168 -7.85 -26.68 -8.54
C ASP A 168 -7.35 -25.72 -9.63
N SER A 169 -7.06 -24.49 -9.21
CA SER A 169 -6.85 -23.36 -10.11
C SER A 169 -5.49 -23.39 -10.79
N ASP A 170 -4.44 -23.84 -10.10
CA ASP A 170 -3.08 -23.97 -10.64
C ASP A 170 -2.79 -25.33 -11.33
N GLY A 171 -3.66 -26.32 -11.11
CA GLY A 171 -3.59 -27.65 -11.73
C GLY A 171 -2.53 -28.57 -11.14
N ASP A 172 -2.09 -28.35 -9.91
CA ASP A 172 -1.07 -29.15 -9.23
C ASP A 172 -1.62 -30.46 -8.62
N GLY A 173 -2.94 -30.52 -8.43
CA GLY A 173 -3.69 -31.66 -7.92
C GLY A 173 -4.08 -31.59 -6.44
N VAL A 174 -3.86 -30.46 -5.77
CA VAL A 174 -4.55 -30.04 -4.56
C VAL A 174 -5.69 -29.08 -4.97
N ASN A 175 -6.69 -28.93 -4.12
CA ASN A 175 -7.80 -28.03 -4.37
C ASN A 175 -7.55 -26.72 -3.63
N ASP A 176 -8.02 -25.60 -4.15
CA ASP A 176 -7.76 -24.27 -3.60
C ASP A 176 -8.17 -24.18 -2.11
N GLY A 177 -9.32 -24.72 -1.74
CA GLY A 177 -9.74 -24.81 -0.33
C GLY A 177 -8.89 -25.72 0.56
N ASP A 178 -8.29 -26.78 0.02
CA ASP A 178 -7.34 -27.64 0.75
C ASP A 178 -5.97 -26.94 0.89
N GLU A 179 -5.58 -26.10 -0.07
CA GLU A 179 -4.33 -25.33 -0.07
C GLU A 179 -4.40 -24.18 0.94
N LYS A 180 -5.48 -23.40 0.92
CA LYS A 180 -5.76 -22.37 1.92
C LYS A 180 -5.76 -22.94 3.34
N ALA A 181 -6.22 -24.19 3.51
CA ALA A 181 -6.19 -24.87 4.81
C ALA A 181 -4.80 -25.39 5.22
N ASP A 182 -3.97 -25.78 4.26
CA ASP A 182 -2.60 -26.28 4.48
C ASP A 182 -1.56 -25.14 4.48
N GLY A 183 -1.94 -23.92 4.09
CA GLY A 183 -1.12 -22.72 4.02
C GLY A 183 -0.28 -22.61 2.74
N THR A 184 -0.58 -23.41 1.71
CA THR A 184 0.03 -23.32 0.38
C THR A 184 -0.75 -22.34 -0.50
N ASP A 185 -0.10 -21.81 -1.53
CA ASP A 185 -0.65 -20.81 -2.44
C ASP A 185 -1.48 -21.48 -3.56
N PRO A 186 -2.81 -21.29 -3.62
CA PRO A 186 -3.67 -21.92 -4.63
C PRO A 186 -3.38 -21.52 -6.09
N MET A 187 -2.64 -20.43 -6.30
CA MET A 187 -2.22 -19.96 -7.62
C MET A 187 -0.85 -20.48 -8.04
N LYS A 188 -0.14 -21.17 -7.14
CA LYS A 188 1.24 -21.56 -7.33
C LYS A 188 1.46 -23.03 -7.05
N ALA A 189 1.60 -23.75 -8.15
CA ALA A 189 1.81 -25.19 -8.16
C ALA A 189 3.10 -25.70 -7.51
N ASP A 190 3.91 -24.86 -6.87
CA ASP A 190 5.18 -25.16 -6.19
C ASP A 190 5.45 -24.03 -5.19
N SER A 191 4.82 -24.11 -4.01
CA SER A 191 4.75 -23.03 -3.01
C SER A 191 6.12 -22.61 -2.51
N ASP A 192 7.02 -23.56 -2.21
CA ASP A 192 8.37 -23.26 -1.71
C ASP A 192 9.43 -23.04 -2.82
N GLY A 193 9.08 -23.28 -4.08
CA GLY A 193 9.90 -23.01 -5.25
C GLY A 193 11.07 -23.99 -5.42
N ASP A 194 11.00 -25.18 -4.85
CA ASP A 194 12.09 -26.14 -4.85
C ASP A 194 12.16 -27.04 -6.10
N GLY A 195 11.12 -26.99 -6.93
CA GLY A 195 10.94 -27.76 -8.15
C GLY A 195 10.06 -29.01 -7.99
N VAL A 196 9.33 -29.16 -6.89
CA VAL A 196 8.32 -30.20 -6.65
C VAL A 196 6.99 -29.55 -6.30
N ASN A 197 5.96 -29.91 -7.06
CA ASN A 197 4.62 -29.38 -6.80
C ASN A 197 4.00 -29.88 -5.50
N ASP A 198 3.20 -29.05 -4.85
CA ASP A 198 2.62 -29.25 -3.52
C ASP A 198 1.80 -30.55 -3.44
N GLY A 199 1.01 -30.86 -4.47
CA GLY A 199 0.27 -32.13 -4.58
C GLY A 199 1.18 -33.36 -4.67
N ASP A 200 2.34 -33.22 -5.34
CA ASP A 200 3.38 -34.24 -5.45
C ASP A 200 4.07 -34.43 -4.08
N GLU A 201 4.30 -33.35 -3.34
CA GLU A 201 4.91 -33.33 -2.00
C GLU A 201 4.02 -33.94 -0.94
N LYS A 202 2.75 -33.54 -0.90
CA LYS A 202 1.70 -34.15 -0.05
C LYS A 202 1.61 -35.65 -0.29
N THR A 203 1.81 -36.09 -1.53
CA THR A 203 1.86 -37.51 -1.90
C THR A 203 3.16 -38.21 -1.44
N ASN A 204 4.30 -37.53 -1.54
CA ASN A 204 5.62 -38.07 -1.19
C ASN A 204 5.94 -37.97 0.31
N GLY A 205 5.18 -37.17 1.06
CA GLY A 205 5.36 -36.91 2.49
C GLY A 205 6.48 -35.92 2.80
N THR A 206 6.83 -35.05 1.84
CA THR A 206 7.59 -33.82 2.07
C THR A 206 6.65 -32.68 2.45
N ASP A 207 7.19 -31.56 2.92
CA ASP A 207 6.44 -30.41 3.43
C ASP A 207 6.40 -29.32 2.36
N PRO A 208 5.23 -29.01 1.75
CA PRO A 208 5.09 -28.06 0.64
C PRO A 208 5.56 -26.62 0.90
N LEU A 209 5.79 -26.29 2.18
CA LEU A 209 6.25 -24.97 2.61
C LEU A 209 7.73 -24.97 2.97
N LYS A 210 8.46 -26.07 2.73
CA LYS A 210 9.87 -26.22 3.09
C LYS A 210 10.67 -26.83 1.96
N SER A 211 11.45 -25.94 1.33
CA SER A 211 12.34 -26.32 0.24
C SER A 211 13.32 -27.44 0.60
N ASP A 212 13.68 -27.62 1.88
CA ASP A 212 14.51 -28.72 2.38
C ASP A 212 13.84 -29.38 3.60
N SER A 213 13.10 -30.46 3.36
CA SER A 213 12.26 -31.12 4.37
C SER A 213 13.06 -31.77 5.51
N ASP A 214 14.32 -32.17 5.27
CA ASP A 214 15.13 -32.86 6.27
C ASP A 214 16.29 -32.04 6.85
N GLY A 215 16.57 -30.88 6.26
CA GLY A 215 17.52 -29.87 6.74
C GLY A 215 18.97 -30.24 6.50
N ASP A 216 19.28 -30.95 5.41
CA ASP A 216 20.65 -31.36 5.08
C ASP A 216 21.41 -30.44 4.12
N GLY A 217 20.71 -29.45 3.58
CA GLY A 217 21.22 -28.44 2.65
C GLY A 217 21.00 -28.77 1.17
N LEU A 218 20.20 -29.79 0.84
CA LEU A 218 19.67 -30.04 -0.49
C LEU A 218 18.17 -29.82 -0.50
N SER A 219 17.65 -29.18 -1.54
CA SER A 219 16.20 -29.08 -1.67
C SER A 219 15.55 -30.42 -2.03
N ASP A 220 14.28 -30.62 -1.71
CA ASP A 220 13.56 -31.87 -1.99
C ASP A 220 13.51 -32.17 -3.50
N GLY A 221 13.33 -31.13 -4.31
CA GLY A 221 13.47 -31.18 -5.77
C GLY A 221 14.88 -31.56 -6.22
N LYS A 222 15.92 -31.05 -5.56
CA LYS A 222 17.30 -31.43 -5.87
C LYS A 222 17.58 -32.88 -5.49
N GLU A 223 17.04 -33.32 -4.37
CA GLU A 223 17.13 -34.69 -3.91
C GLU A 223 16.39 -35.66 -4.81
N LYS A 224 15.23 -35.29 -5.35
CA LYS A 224 14.50 -36.02 -6.39
C LYS A 224 15.37 -36.20 -7.65
N GLU A 225 16.10 -35.16 -8.07
CA GLU A 225 17.04 -35.22 -9.21
C GLU A 225 18.22 -36.16 -8.94
N LEU A 226 18.84 -36.04 -7.77
CA LEU A 226 19.96 -36.89 -7.34
C LEU A 226 19.50 -38.31 -6.97
N GLY A 227 18.20 -38.47 -6.72
CA GLY A 227 17.53 -39.64 -6.19
C GLY A 227 17.99 -40.03 -4.78
N THR A 228 18.41 -39.05 -3.97
CA THR A 228 18.52 -39.17 -2.51
C THR A 228 17.11 -39.13 -1.92
N ASN A 229 16.97 -39.12 -0.60
CA ASN A 229 15.67 -39.23 0.06
C ASN A 229 15.37 -37.94 0.82
N PRO A 230 14.42 -37.11 0.32
CA PRO A 230 13.92 -35.83 0.89
C PRO A 230 13.52 -35.79 2.37
N ASN A 231 13.61 -36.91 3.06
CA ASN A 231 13.11 -37.10 4.43
C ASN A 231 14.19 -37.74 5.31
N LYS A 232 15.43 -37.76 4.83
CA LYS A 232 16.54 -38.42 5.50
C LYS A 232 17.87 -37.77 5.10
N VAL A 233 18.31 -36.90 6.00
CA VAL A 233 19.62 -36.22 6.09
C VAL A 233 20.85 -37.02 5.63
N ASP A 234 20.85 -38.34 5.67
CA ASP A 234 22.01 -39.15 5.25
C ASP A 234 21.47 -40.39 4.53
N THR A 235 21.32 -40.35 3.21
CA THR A 235 20.67 -41.39 2.40
C THR A 235 21.38 -42.74 2.54
N ASP A 236 22.71 -42.76 2.53
CA ASP A 236 23.48 -44.00 2.50
C ASP A 236 23.93 -44.53 3.87
N GLY A 237 23.84 -43.70 4.91
CA GLY A 237 24.11 -44.03 6.31
C GLY A 237 25.60 -44.05 6.69
N ASP A 238 26.48 -43.34 5.99
CA ASP A 238 27.92 -43.28 6.31
C ASP A 238 28.30 -42.26 7.40
N GLY A 239 27.33 -41.44 7.80
CA GLY A 239 27.45 -40.41 8.82
C GLY A 239 28.00 -39.08 8.31
N VAL A 240 27.83 -38.79 7.01
CA VAL A 240 27.87 -37.46 6.40
C VAL A 240 26.50 -37.23 5.79
N ASN A 241 26.01 -36.00 5.83
CA ASN A 241 24.70 -35.69 5.25
C ASN A 241 24.78 -35.51 3.73
N ASP A 242 23.68 -35.66 3.00
CA ASP A 242 23.74 -35.72 1.53
C ASP A 242 24.18 -34.37 0.95
N GLY A 243 23.74 -33.25 1.53
CA GLY A 243 24.21 -31.91 1.18
C GLY A 243 25.72 -31.70 1.34
N GLU A 244 26.33 -32.11 2.46
CA GLU A 244 27.78 -32.01 2.67
C GLU A 244 28.55 -32.88 1.67
N GLU A 245 28.01 -34.05 1.30
CA GLU A 245 28.62 -34.92 0.30
C GLU A 245 28.60 -34.30 -1.09
N VAL A 246 27.47 -33.74 -1.52
CA VAL A 246 27.34 -33.04 -2.80
C VAL A 246 28.28 -31.82 -2.84
N ALA A 247 28.28 -31.00 -1.80
CA ALA A 247 29.13 -29.82 -1.70
C ALA A 247 30.64 -30.17 -1.77
N LYS A 248 31.04 -31.28 -1.16
CA LYS A 248 32.44 -31.76 -1.16
C LYS A 248 32.76 -32.72 -2.30
N GLY A 249 31.82 -32.95 -3.22
CA GLY A 249 31.98 -33.75 -4.43
C GLY A 249 32.11 -35.26 -4.20
N SER A 250 31.62 -35.79 -3.07
CA SER A 250 31.39 -37.22 -2.87
C SER A 250 30.01 -37.65 -3.38
N ASP A 251 29.66 -38.93 -3.21
CA ASP A 251 28.45 -39.53 -3.82
C ASP A 251 27.51 -39.92 -2.68
N PRO A 252 26.39 -39.18 -2.48
CA PRO A 252 25.50 -39.32 -1.32
C PRO A 252 24.74 -40.66 -1.26
N LYS A 253 24.91 -41.50 -2.28
CA LYS A 253 24.22 -42.80 -2.39
C LYS A 253 25.17 -43.96 -2.11
N VAL A 254 26.43 -43.67 -1.82
CA VAL A 254 27.52 -44.65 -1.78
C VAL A 254 28.36 -44.44 -0.52
N ALA A 255 28.06 -45.22 0.52
CA ALA A 255 28.65 -45.14 1.87
C ALA A 255 30.18 -45.39 1.96
N THR A 256 30.86 -45.50 0.82
CA THR A 256 32.32 -45.54 0.71
C THR A 256 32.90 -44.26 0.13
N SER A 257 32.08 -43.23 -0.12
CA SER A 257 32.44 -42.01 -0.84
C SER A 257 32.83 -40.83 0.06
N LYS A 258 32.80 -40.96 1.40
CA LYS A 258 33.10 -39.90 2.38
C LYS A 258 34.10 -38.78 1.98
N PRO A 259 33.76 -37.50 2.22
CA PRO A 259 34.66 -36.34 2.06
C PRO A 259 35.95 -36.45 2.89
N ALA A 260 37.03 -35.83 2.40
CA ALA A 260 38.30 -35.75 3.12
C ALA A 260 38.23 -34.75 4.30
N GLU A 261 38.81 -35.09 5.47
CA GLU A 261 38.87 -34.21 6.65
C GLU A 261 39.53 -32.85 6.32
N THR A 262 38.94 -31.75 6.79
CA THR A 262 39.35 -30.37 6.48
C THR A 262 40.65 -29.95 7.20
N PRO A 263 41.44 -29.03 6.61
CA PRO A 263 42.64 -28.45 7.23
C PRO A 263 42.31 -27.65 8.50
N LYS A 264 43.32 -27.45 9.37
CA LYS A 264 43.20 -26.70 10.62
C LYS A 264 43.20 -25.19 10.34
N ASP A 265 42.26 -24.46 10.95
CA ASP A 265 42.10 -23.00 10.97
C ASP A 265 42.02 -22.60 12.47
N SER A 266 42.86 -21.66 12.92
CA SER A 266 43.12 -21.43 14.34
C SER A 266 42.49 -20.18 14.92
N ASP A 267 42.25 -19.17 14.11
CA ASP A 267 41.56 -17.92 14.44
C ASP A 267 40.15 -17.86 13.84
N ASN A 268 39.78 -18.82 12.99
CA ASN A 268 38.44 -18.98 12.39
C ASN A 268 38.03 -17.81 11.51
N ASP A 269 38.99 -17.25 10.77
CA ASP A 269 38.71 -16.20 9.79
C ASP A 269 38.31 -16.75 8.40
N GLY A 270 38.29 -18.08 8.25
CA GLY A 270 37.97 -18.77 7.00
C GLY A 270 39.20 -19.18 6.19
N VAL A 271 40.41 -18.92 6.67
CA VAL A 271 41.68 -19.33 6.05
C VAL A 271 42.36 -20.39 6.90
N SER A 272 42.88 -21.45 6.26
CA SER A 272 43.61 -22.48 7.01
C SER A 272 45.01 -22.03 7.44
N ASP A 273 45.50 -22.53 8.58
CA ASP A 273 46.86 -22.31 9.09
C ASP A 273 47.94 -22.56 8.01
N GLU A 274 47.68 -23.50 7.09
CA GLU A 274 48.61 -23.87 6.02
C GLU A 274 48.56 -22.90 4.83
N ASP A 275 47.43 -22.26 4.57
CA ASP A 275 47.26 -21.26 3.52
C ASP A 275 47.72 -19.88 4.00
N GLU A 276 47.42 -19.49 5.23
CA GLU A 276 47.97 -18.29 5.86
C GLU A 276 49.50 -18.30 5.88
N ALA A 277 50.09 -19.45 6.22
CA ALA A 277 51.53 -19.62 6.17
C ALA A 277 52.13 -19.51 4.76
N LYS A 278 51.35 -19.72 3.69
CA LYS A 278 51.79 -19.51 2.30
C LYS A 278 51.65 -18.04 1.90
N ASP A 279 50.58 -17.40 2.34
CA ASP A 279 50.23 -16.03 1.96
C ASP A 279 50.97 -14.99 2.82
N GLY A 280 51.54 -15.43 3.95
CA GLY A 280 52.41 -14.63 4.80
C GLY A 280 51.68 -13.92 5.93
N THR A 281 50.41 -14.26 6.15
CA THR A 281 49.56 -13.80 7.25
C THR A 281 49.83 -14.57 8.55
N ASP A 282 49.27 -14.10 9.68
CA ASP A 282 49.49 -14.68 11.02
C ASP A 282 48.33 -15.62 11.42
N PRO A 283 48.55 -16.95 11.51
CA PRO A 283 47.53 -17.97 11.85
C PRO A 283 46.86 -17.92 13.21
N LEU A 284 46.92 -16.78 13.89
CA LEU A 284 46.33 -16.54 15.19
C LEU A 284 45.68 -15.16 15.26
N LYS A 285 45.66 -14.41 14.15
CA LYS A 285 45.15 -13.06 14.04
C LYS A 285 44.31 -13.01 12.77
N SER A 286 42.99 -13.00 12.98
CA SER A 286 41.98 -12.97 11.92
C SER A 286 42.05 -11.80 10.95
N ASP A 287 42.81 -10.76 11.25
CA ASP A 287 43.03 -9.55 10.43
C ASP A 287 44.51 -9.26 10.60
N SER A 288 45.33 -9.57 9.61
CA SER A 288 46.78 -9.62 9.73
C SER A 288 47.42 -8.24 9.69
N ASP A 289 46.97 -7.36 8.81
CA ASP A 289 47.56 -6.03 8.59
C ASP A 289 46.89 -4.89 9.38
N GLY A 290 45.71 -5.11 9.93
CA GLY A 290 45.00 -4.22 10.84
C GLY A 290 44.23 -3.10 10.15
N ASP A 291 43.73 -3.33 8.94
CA ASP A 291 43.02 -2.33 8.15
C ASP A 291 41.49 -2.34 8.39
N GLY A 292 40.97 -3.37 9.06
CA GLY A 292 39.55 -3.55 9.37
C GLY A 292 38.89 -4.72 8.67
N LEU A 293 39.54 -5.38 7.70
CA LEU A 293 39.08 -6.61 7.04
C LEU A 293 39.81 -7.84 7.61
N SER A 294 39.13 -8.99 7.59
CA SER A 294 39.75 -10.25 7.98
C SER A 294 40.51 -10.88 6.81
N ASP A 295 41.55 -11.68 7.07
CA ASP A 295 42.37 -12.29 6.00
C ASP A 295 41.51 -13.17 5.06
N GLY A 296 40.47 -13.80 5.61
CA GLY A 296 39.48 -14.52 4.84
C GLY A 296 38.59 -13.61 3.98
N LYS A 297 38.17 -12.46 4.51
CA LYS A 297 37.36 -11.49 3.75
C LYS A 297 38.15 -10.82 2.65
N GLU A 298 39.41 -10.49 2.91
CA GLU A 298 40.33 -9.93 1.92
C GLU A 298 40.56 -10.90 0.76
N LYS A 299 40.70 -12.20 1.05
CA LYS A 299 40.77 -13.22 0.00
C LYS A 299 39.51 -13.34 -0.85
N GLU A 300 38.35 -13.14 -0.23
CA GLU A 300 37.06 -13.13 -0.93
C GLU A 300 36.96 -11.92 -1.87
N LEU A 301 37.36 -10.74 -1.37
CA LEU A 301 37.38 -9.48 -2.12
C LEU A 301 38.52 -9.42 -3.15
N GLY A 302 39.53 -10.28 -3.01
CA GLY A 302 40.70 -10.32 -3.89
C GLY A 302 41.79 -9.31 -3.52
N THR A 303 41.67 -8.63 -2.38
CA THR A 303 42.68 -7.75 -1.79
C THR A 303 43.84 -8.58 -1.20
N ASP A 304 44.93 -7.93 -0.80
CA ASP A 304 46.13 -8.59 -0.26
C ASP A 304 46.11 -8.58 1.28
N PRO A 305 45.88 -9.74 1.95
CA PRO A 305 45.75 -9.85 3.41
C PRO A 305 46.95 -9.42 4.27
N SER A 306 48.02 -8.98 3.61
CA SER A 306 49.25 -8.52 4.24
C SER A 306 49.53 -7.04 4.00
N LYS A 307 48.64 -6.34 3.28
CA LYS A 307 48.76 -4.95 2.89
C LYS A 307 47.42 -4.23 3.06
N SER A 308 47.41 -3.35 4.07
CA SER A 308 46.26 -2.52 4.42
C SER A 308 45.76 -1.56 3.34
N ASP A 309 46.39 -1.52 2.16
CA ASP A 309 46.15 -0.62 1.02
C ASP A 309 46.68 -1.39 -0.20
N SER A 310 45.76 -2.10 -0.85
CA SER A 310 46.05 -3.13 -1.86
C SER A 310 46.47 -2.53 -3.19
N ASP A 311 45.83 -1.45 -3.61
CA ASP A 311 46.08 -0.77 -4.88
C ASP A 311 47.08 0.39 -4.79
N GLY A 312 47.37 0.87 -3.57
CA GLY A 312 48.39 1.85 -3.25
C GLY A 312 47.97 3.30 -3.49
N ASP A 313 46.68 3.60 -3.44
CA ASP A 313 46.13 4.93 -3.73
C ASP A 313 46.16 5.88 -2.50
N GLY A 314 46.32 5.32 -1.30
CA GLY A 314 46.42 6.03 -0.03
C GLY A 314 45.19 5.94 0.88
N VAL A 315 44.16 5.20 0.48
CA VAL A 315 43.05 4.73 1.32
C VAL A 315 43.31 3.25 1.67
N ASN A 316 42.78 2.80 2.80
CA ASN A 316 42.94 1.41 3.21
C ASN A 316 41.74 0.58 2.75
N ASP A 317 41.93 -0.70 2.42
CA ASP A 317 40.88 -1.53 1.81
C ASP A 317 39.60 -1.61 2.67
N GLY A 318 39.74 -1.68 3.99
CA GLY A 318 38.61 -1.61 4.92
C GLY A 318 37.86 -0.26 4.92
N ASP A 319 38.57 0.85 4.80
CA ASP A 319 37.97 2.20 4.69
C ASP A 319 37.25 2.35 3.34
N GLU A 320 37.85 1.86 2.26
CA GLU A 320 37.26 1.88 0.91
C GLU A 320 35.97 1.08 0.86
N LYS A 321 35.99 -0.14 1.44
CA LYS A 321 34.79 -0.96 1.49
C LYS A 321 33.66 -0.32 2.30
N THR A 322 34.00 0.46 3.33
CA THR A 322 33.04 1.22 4.14
C THR A 322 32.50 2.44 3.40
N ASN A 323 33.34 3.13 2.64
CA ASN A 323 32.97 4.36 1.92
C ASN A 323 32.45 4.10 0.49
N GLY A 324 32.38 2.83 0.05
CA GLY A 324 31.81 2.42 -1.24
C GLY A 324 32.77 2.44 -2.42
N THR A 325 34.05 2.81 -2.23
CA THR A 325 35.08 2.77 -3.28
C THR A 325 35.63 1.35 -3.50
N ASP A 326 36.30 1.09 -4.63
CA ASP A 326 36.83 -0.23 -5.00
C ASP A 326 38.29 -0.43 -4.52
N PRO A 327 38.55 -1.31 -3.53
CA PRO A 327 39.90 -1.50 -2.96
C PRO A 327 40.97 -2.06 -3.90
N LEU A 328 40.58 -2.43 -5.12
CA LEU A 328 41.48 -2.94 -6.15
C LEU A 328 41.72 -1.92 -7.27
N LYS A 329 41.09 -0.75 -7.20
CA LYS A 329 41.08 0.26 -8.24
C LYS A 329 41.34 1.64 -7.64
N SER A 330 42.56 2.11 -7.90
CA SER A 330 43.08 3.37 -7.35
C SER A 330 42.42 4.66 -7.86
N ASP A 331 41.27 4.58 -8.51
CA ASP A 331 40.57 5.64 -9.25
C ASP A 331 39.18 5.07 -9.56
N SER A 332 38.28 5.13 -8.60
CA SER A 332 37.00 4.40 -8.59
C SER A 332 36.04 4.88 -9.67
N ASP A 333 35.96 6.18 -9.91
CA ASP A 333 35.09 6.79 -10.92
C ASP A 333 35.73 6.95 -12.30
N GLY A 334 37.06 6.85 -12.41
CA GLY A 334 37.81 6.91 -13.66
C GLY A 334 38.05 8.32 -14.18
N ASP A 335 38.02 9.34 -13.34
CA ASP A 335 38.19 10.75 -13.71
C ASP A 335 39.67 11.16 -13.88
N GLY A 336 40.59 10.34 -13.38
CA GLY A 336 42.04 10.52 -13.45
C GLY A 336 42.69 11.09 -12.20
N LEU A 337 41.93 11.33 -11.13
CA LEU A 337 42.39 11.41 -9.75
C LEU A 337 42.36 10.00 -9.14
N SER A 338 42.79 9.89 -7.89
CA SER A 338 42.71 8.64 -7.15
C SER A 338 41.85 8.91 -5.92
N ASP A 339 41.19 7.90 -5.40
CA ASP A 339 40.24 8.06 -4.30
C ASP A 339 40.92 8.73 -3.09
N GLY A 340 42.16 8.33 -2.80
CA GLY A 340 43.00 8.97 -1.78
C GLY A 340 43.38 10.41 -2.09
N LYS A 341 43.53 10.79 -3.36
CA LYS A 341 43.84 12.15 -3.82
C LYS A 341 42.61 13.06 -3.75
N GLU A 342 41.43 12.53 -4.06
CA GLU A 342 40.13 13.19 -4.03
C GLU A 342 39.72 13.47 -2.59
N LYS A 343 39.88 12.50 -1.70
CA LYS A 343 39.73 12.69 -0.25
C LYS A 343 40.62 13.82 0.31
N GLU A 344 41.78 14.08 -0.28
CA GLU A 344 42.64 15.22 0.08
C GLU A 344 42.14 16.56 -0.50
N LEU A 345 41.49 16.52 -1.67
CA LEU A 345 40.95 17.69 -2.36
C LEU A 345 39.54 18.07 -1.88
N GLY A 346 38.81 17.15 -1.26
CA GLY A 346 37.43 17.34 -0.83
C GLY A 346 36.39 17.01 -1.90
N THR A 347 36.81 16.41 -3.01
CA THR A 347 35.95 15.90 -4.09
C THR A 347 35.41 14.51 -3.77
N ASP A 348 34.37 14.07 -4.46
CA ASP A 348 33.68 12.78 -4.25
C ASP A 348 34.31 11.66 -5.11
N PRO A 349 35.01 10.67 -4.50
CA PRO A 349 35.68 9.58 -5.23
C PRO A 349 34.79 8.65 -6.06
N LEU A 350 33.46 8.79 -5.94
CA LEU A 350 32.48 8.01 -6.68
C LEU A 350 31.86 8.82 -7.84
N LYS A 351 32.21 10.10 -7.98
CA LYS A 351 31.67 11.01 -8.98
C LYS A 351 32.78 11.70 -9.73
N ALA A 352 32.86 11.37 -11.01
CA ALA A 352 33.87 11.91 -11.89
C ALA A 352 33.80 13.44 -12.11
N ASP A 353 32.71 14.09 -11.71
CA ASP A 353 32.42 15.52 -11.79
C ASP A 353 31.65 15.90 -10.51
N SER A 354 32.35 16.47 -9.53
CA SER A 354 31.86 16.68 -8.17
C SER A 354 30.89 17.84 -8.04
N ASP A 355 31.05 18.90 -8.82
CA ASP A 355 30.18 20.09 -8.79
C ASP A 355 29.13 20.13 -9.91
N GLY A 356 29.18 19.18 -10.84
CA GLY A 356 28.16 18.92 -11.85
C GLY A 356 28.18 19.92 -13.00
N ASP A 357 29.30 20.59 -13.25
CA ASP A 357 29.41 21.64 -14.25
C ASP A 357 29.68 21.12 -15.68
N GLY A 358 29.97 19.82 -15.81
CA GLY A 358 30.29 19.11 -17.04
C GLY A 358 31.79 18.92 -17.31
N VAL A 359 32.67 19.23 -16.36
CA VAL A 359 34.11 18.96 -16.40
C VAL A 359 34.51 18.07 -15.24
N ASN A 360 35.18 16.97 -15.57
CA ASN A 360 35.66 16.06 -14.55
C ASN A 360 36.75 16.67 -13.64
N ASP A 361 36.77 16.31 -12.36
CA ASP A 361 37.65 16.90 -11.34
C ASP A 361 39.14 16.79 -11.68
N GLY A 362 39.55 15.65 -12.25
CA GLY A 362 40.90 15.43 -12.74
C GLY A 362 41.29 16.34 -13.90
N ASP A 363 40.35 16.63 -14.79
CA ASP A 363 40.51 17.54 -15.93
C ASP A 363 40.62 19.00 -15.44
N GLU A 364 39.77 19.38 -14.50
CA GLU A 364 39.78 20.69 -13.86
C GLU A 364 41.07 20.94 -13.10
N LYS A 365 41.53 19.96 -12.31
CA LYS A 365 42.79 20.08 -11.60
C LYS A 365 43.98 20.24 -12.55
N ALA A 366 43.91 19.63 -13.72
CA ALA A 366 44.92 19.78 -14.77
C ALA A 366 44.85 21.15 -15.47
N ASN A 367 43.65 21.73 -15.61
CA ASN A 367 43.40 23.02 -16.25
C ASN A 367 43.52 24.22 -15.31
N GLY A 368 43.47 23.99 -14.00
CA GLY A 368 43.67 24.98 -12.96
C GLY A 368 42.38 25.63 -12.43
N THR A 369 41.21 25.11 -12.83
CA THR A 369 39.90 25.39 -12.23
C THR A 369 39.75 24.66 -10.89
N ASP A 370 38.74 25.01 -10.09
CA ASP A 370 38.50 24.38 -8.79
C ASP A 370 37.37 23.34 -8.88
N PRO A 371 37.65 22.04 -8.65
CA PRO A 371 36.66 20.96 -8.81
C PRO A 371 35.46 20.93 -7.85
N ASN A 372 35.25 22.01 -7.10
CA ASN A 372 34.11 22.16 -6.20
C ASN A 372 33.42 23.51 -6.43
N GLU A 373 33.80 24.25 -7.48
CA GLU A 373 33.25 25.54 -7.86
C GLU A 373 32.93 25.53 -9.35
N SER A 374 31.64 25.41 -9.68
CA SER A 374 31.17 25.28 -11.06
C SER A 374 31.45 26.48 -11.97
N ASP A 375 31.82 27.64 -11.41
CA ASP A 375 32.21 28.86 -12.14
C ASP A 375 33.47 29.46 -11.46
N SER A 376 34.64 29.10 -11.97
CA SER A 376 35.94 29.43 -11.35
C SER A 376 36.30 30.90 -11.40
N ASP A 377 35.71 31.70 -12.30
CA ASP A 377 36.03 33.12 -12.46
C ASP A 377 34.89 34.10 -12.13
N GLY A 378 33.70 33.55 -11.88
CA GLY A 378 32.53 34.23 -11.35
C GLY A 378 31.85 35.14 -12.36
N ASP A 379 31.89 34.80 -13.65
CA ASP A 379 31.33 35.62 -14.73
C ASP A 379 29.92 35.23 -15.18
N GLY A 380 29.40 34.13 -14.61
CA GLY A 380 28.07 33.60 -14.86
C GLY A 380 28.02 32.48 -15.91
N LEU A 381 29.16 32.01 -16.42
CA LEU A 381 29.28 30.78 -17.19
C LEU A 381 30.01 29.72 -16.37
N SER A 382 29.52 28.48 -16.40
CA SER A 382 30.25 27.39 -15.78
C SER A 382 31.54 27.04 -16.55
N ASP A 383 32.54 26.48 -15.88
CA ASP A 383 33.81 26.12 -16.51
C ASP A 383 33.60 25.11 -17.65
N GLY A 384 32.64 24.20 -17.49
CA GLY A 384 32.16 23.29 -18.53
C GLY A 384 31.51 24.01 -19.72
N LYS A 385 30.69 25.02 -19.46
CA LYS A 385 30.08 25.82 -20.53
C LYS A 385 31.12 26.62 -21.29
N GLU A 386 32.10 27.16 -20.58
CA GLU A 386 33.21 27.88 -21.16
C GLU A 386 34.14 27.00 -21.98
N LYS A 387 34.37 25.74 -21.56
CA LYS A 387 35.08 24.73 -22.35
C LYS A 387 34.35 24.45 -23.67
N GLU A 388 33.02 24.37 -23.66
CA GLU A 388 32.18 24.18 -24.86
C GLU A 388 32.24 25.40 -25.79
N LEU A 389 32.02 26.59 -25.24
CA LEU A 389 32.08 27.85 -25.96
C LEU A 389 33.51 28.15 -26.41
N GLY A 390 34.50 27.61 -25.71
CA GLY A 390 35.95 27.73 -25.80
C GLY A 390 36.51 29.07 -25.32
N THR A 391 35.86 29.70 -24.35
CA THR A 391 36.36 30.83 -23.54
C THR A 391 37.37 30.33 -22.50
N ASP A 392 37.97 31.22 -21.71
CA ASP A 392 39.02 30.90 -20.73
C ASP A 392 38.44 30.93 -19.31
N PRO A 393 38.19 29.77 -18.67
CA PRO A 393 37.45 29.66 -17.40
C PRO A 393 38.16 30.17 -16.15
N LEU A 394 39.25 30.90 -16.36
CA LEU A 394 39.99 31.59 -15.31
C LEU A 394 40.00 33.10 -15.55
N LYS A 395 39.16 33.56 -16.48
CA LYS A 395 39.13 34.92 -17.00
C LYS A 395 37.74 35.28 -17.53
N ALA A 396 37.00 35.93 -16.64
CA ALA A 396 35.70 36.58 -16.81
C ALA A 396 35.53 37.61 -17.96
N ASP A 397 36.41 37.69 -18.96
CA ASP A 397 36.33 38.53 -20.16
C ASP A 397 37.43 38.00 -21.10
N THR A 398 37.15 36.96 -21.89
CA THR A 398 38.14 36.22 -22.69
C THR A 398 38.81 37.13 -23.71
N ASP A 399 38.05 37.98 -24.39
CA ASP A 399 38.55 38.78 -25.51
C ASP A 399 39.13 40.16 -25.11
N GLY A 400 38.88 40.59 -23.89
CA GLY A 400 39.42 41.78 -23.27
C GLY A 400 38.76 43.09 -23.71
N ASP A 401 37.50 43.06 -24.16
CA ASP A 401 36.76 44.25 -24.59
C ASP A 401 36.05 45.01 -23.44
N GLY A 402 35.97 44.37 -22.28
CA GLY A 402 35.46 44.93 -21.03
C GLY A 402 34.03 44.51 -20.66
N VAL A 403 33.44 43.58 -21.40
CA VAL A 403 32.21 42.85 -21.05
C VAL A 403 32.62 41.41 -20.66
N SER A 404 31.91 40.77 -19.72
CA SER A 404 32.24 39.39 -19.37
C SER A 404 31.70 38.39 -20.39
N ASP A 405 32.29 37.20 -20.44
CA ASP A 405 31.87 36.19 -21.40
C ASP A 405 30.42 35.76 -21.12
N GLY A 406 30.04 35.60 -19.85
CA GLY A 406 28.66 35.36 -19.43
C GLY A 406 27.68 36.47 -19.81
N GLU A 407 28.07 37.74 -19.64
CA GLU A 407 27.24 38.88 -20.03
C GLU A 407 27.07 38.94 -21.57
N GLU A 408 28.10 38.58 -22.33
CA GLU A 408 28.03 38.55 -23.78
C GLU A 408 27.12 37.43 -24.28
N VAL A 409 27.19 36.24 -23.70
CA VAL A 409 26.33 35.09 -24.05
C VAL A 409 24.87 35.41 -23.73
N ALA A 410 24.58 35.92 -22.54
CA ALA A 410 23.23 36.29 -22.12
C ALA A 410 22.61 37.35 -23.05
N LYS A 411 23.42 38.28 -23.57
CA LYS A 411 22.97 39.37 -24.45
C LYS A 411 23.12 39.04 -25.95
N GLY A 412 23.44 37.80 -26.31
CA GLY A 412 23.49 37.30 -27.69
C GLY A 412 24.67 37.84 -28.53
N SER A 413 25.75 38.21 -27.87
CA SER A 413 27.04 38.64 -28.43
C SER A 413 28.06 37.50 -28.43
N ASP A 414 29.14 37.61 -29.21
CA ASP A 414 30.18 36.58 -29.34
C ASP A 414 31.37 36.87 -28.40
N PRO A 415 31.55 36.08 -27.31
CA PRO A 415 32.54 36.33 -26.24
C PRO A 415 34.01 36.18 -26.66
N LYS A 416 34.25 35.81 -27.92
CA LYS A 416 35.59 35.65 -28.48
C LYS A 416 36.00 36.79 -29.39
N VAL A 417 35.11 37.75 -29.59
CA VAL A 417 35.22 38.75 -30.63
C VAL A 417 34.95 40.13 -30.07
N ALA A 418 36.03 40.83 -29.70
CA ALA A 418 36.07 42.17 -29.09
C ALA A 418 35.41 43.32 -29.90
N THR A 419 34.74 42.99 -31.00
CA THR A 419 33.92 43.91 -31.80
C THR A 419 32.43 43.55 -31.76
N SER A 420 32.06 42.53 -31.01
CA SER A 420 30.72 41.97 -30.86
C SER A 420 30.09 42.44 -29.55
N THR A 421 30.14 43.73 -29.24
CA THR A 421 29.58 44.25 -27.99
C THR A 421 28.04 44.15 -27.96
N PRO A 422 27.42 43.82 -26.81
CA PRO A 422 25.97 43.89 -26.60
C PRO A 422 25.40 45.23 -27.07
N THR A 423 24.27 45.21 -27.77
CA THR A 423 23.59 46.44 -28.20
C THR A 423 22.85 47.01 -26.99
N GLU A 424 23.02 48.31 -26.68
CA GLU A 424 22.56 48.91 -25.40
C GLU A 424 21.17 48.45 -24.96
N THR A 425 21.13 47.89 -23.75
CA THR A 425 19.95 47.36 -23.08
C THR A 425 18.95 48.47 -22.74
N PRO A 426 17.66 48.11 -22.55
CA PRO A 426 16.68 48.98 -21.90
C PRO A 426 17.24 49.56 -20.60
N LYS A 427 16.76 50.75 -20.22
CA LYS A 427 17.20 51.40 -19.00
C LYS A 427 16.69 50.59 -17.80
N ASP A 428 17.62 50.13 -16.98
CA ASP A 428 17.43 49.46 -15.70
C ASP A 428 18.18 50.36 -14.68
N SER A 429 17.45 50.92 -13.72
CA SER A 429 17.90 52.08 -12.95
C SER A 429 18.54 51.74 -11.62
N ASP A 430 18.15 50.62 -11.05
CA ASP A 430 18.58 50.01 -9.79
C ASP A 430 19.47 48.79 -10.02
N GLY A 431 19.40 48.16 -11.19
CA GLY A 431 20.34 47.14 -11.63
C GLY A 431 20.03 45.75 -11.11
N ASP A 432 18.75 45.41 -10.90
CA ASP A 432 18.29 44.11 -10.42
C ASP A 432 17.99 43.10 -11.54
N GLY A 433 18.19 43.49 -12.80
CA GLY A 433 17.95 42.63 -13.96
C GLY A 433 16.56 42.77 -14.57
N VAL A 434 15.66 43.56 -13.98
CA VAL A 434 14.37 43.96 -14.55
C VAL A 434 14.51 45.35 -15.17
N SER A 435 13.85 45.59 -16.31
CA SER A 435 13.94 46.91 -16.96
C SER A 435 12.95 47.92 -16.35
N ASP A 436 13.29 49.22 -16.36
CA ASP A 436 12.39 50.32 -15.92
C ASP A 436 10.98 50.22 -16.56
N GLU A 437 10.88 49.63 -17.76
CA GLU A 437 9.62 49.45 -18.50
C GLU A 437 8.84 48.22 -18.05
N ASP A 438 9.52 47.16 -17.61
CA ASP A 438 8.91 45.93 -17.12
C ASP A 438 8.51 46.07 -15.64
N GLU A 439 9.34 46.68 -14.82
CA GLU A 439 8.99 47.04 -13.43
C GLU A 439 7.75 47.95 -13.37
N ALA A 440 7.63 48.89 -14.31
CA ALA A 440 6.45 49.74 -14.41
C ALA A 440 5.17 48.99 -14.81
N LYS A 441 5.28 47.81 -15.43
CA LYS A 441 4.13 46.91 -15.73
C LYS A 441 3.82 46.02 -14.55
N ASP A 442 4.86 45.48 -13.91
CA ASP A 442 4.78 44.49 -12.83
C ASP A 442 4.44 45.17 -11.48
N GLY A 443 4.59 46.49 -11.40
CA GLY A 443 4.18 47.31 -10.26
C GLY A 443 5.28 47.55 -9.23
N THR A 444 6.48 47.06 -9.49
CA THR A 444 7.69 47.27 -8.70
C THR A 444 8.26 48.69 -8.86
N ASP A 445 9.19 49.12 -8.00
CA ASP A 445 9.77 50.48 -7.99
C ASP A 445 11.07 50.53 -8.82
N PRO A 446 11.08 51.19 -10.01
CA PRO A 446 12.24 51.30 -10.92
C PRO A 446 13.42 52.13 -10.40
N SER A 447 13.57 52.22 -9.09
CA SER A 447 14.70 52.84 -8.44
C SER A 447 15.14 52.09 -7.18
N LYS A 448 14.56 50.93 -6.93
CA LYS A 448 14.88 50.03 -5.85
C LYS A 448 14.97 48.61 -6.41
N SER A 449 16.14 48.02 -6.26
CA SER A 449 16.38 46.63 -6.62
C SER A 449 15.62 45.60 -5.77
N ASP A 450 14.81 46.05 -4.81
CA ASP A 450 14.16 45.24 -3.77
C ASP A 450 12.98 46.11 -3.28
N THR A 451 11.83 45.87 -3.88
CA THR A 451 10.67 46.74 -3.79
C THR A 451 9.99 46.64 -2.43
N ASP A 452 9.83 45.42 -1.91
CA ASP A 452 9.14 45.13 -0.65
C ASP A 452 10.08 45.09 0.57
N GLY A 453 11.39 44.99 0.36
CA GLY A 453 12.43 45.18 1.36
C GLY A 453 12.75 43.92 2.17
N ASP A 454 12.52 42.74 1.62
CA ASP A 454 12.65 41.46 2.31
C ASP A 454 14.06 40.86 2.23
N GLY A 455 14.87 41.31 1.25
CA GLY A 455 16.25 40.89 1.04
C GLY A 455 16.50 40.12 -0.25
N VAL A 456 15.45 39.80 -1.02
CA VAL A 456 15.53 39.30 -2.40
C VAL A 456 15.29 40.48 -3.34
N ASN A 457 15.86 40.43 -4.55
CA ASN A 457 15.70 41.50 -5.52
C ASN A 457 14.54 41.18 -6.47
N ASP A 458 13.84 42.19 -6.99
CA ASP A 458 12.64 42.00 -7.82
C ASP A 458 12.87 41.09 -9.05
N GLY A 459 14.10 41.11 -9.60
CA GLY A 459 14.50 40.23 -10.70
C GLY A 459 14.76 38.77 -10.27
N ASP A 460 15.31 38.58 -9.08
CA ASP A 460 15.56 37.24 -8.51
C ASP A 460 14.22 36.59 -8.14
N GLU A 461 13.31 37.34 -7.51
CA GLU A 461 11.96 36.86 -7.16
C GLU A 461 11.15 36.46 -8.38
N LYS A 462 11.22 37.25 -9.46
CA LYS A 462 10.58 36.92 -10.73
C LYS A 462 11.14 35.64 -11.36
N THR A 463 12.40 35.32 -11.10
CA THR A 463 13.05 34.10 -11.59
C THR A 463 12.68 32.90 -10.72
N ASP A 464 12.63 33.09 -9.41
CA ASP A 464 12.35 32.07 -8.40
C ASP A 464 10.83 31.81 -8.22
N GLY A 465 9.98 32.59 -8.91
CA GLY A 465 8.53 32.43 -8.90
C GLY A 465 7.84 33.04 -7.67
N THR A 466 8.58 33.77 -6.83
CA THR A 466 8.06 34.50 -5.67
C THR A 466 7.50 35.87 -6.08
N ASN A 467 6.91 36.63 -5.16
CA ASN A 467 6.17 37.85 -5.46
C ASN A 467 6.93 39.13 -5.05
N PRO A 468 7.46 39.93 -6.01
CA PRO A 468 8.25 41.15 -5.75
C PRO A 468 7.57 42.31 -5.02
N LEU A 469 6.29 42.14 -4.67
CA LEU A 469 5.48 43.12 -3.96
C LEU A 469 5.10 42.65 -2.55
N LYS A 470 5.49 41.43 -2.17
CA LYS A 470 5.16 40.79 -0.91
C LYS A 470 6.42 40.13 -0.35
N SER A 471 6.85 40.68 0.78
CA SER A 471 7.97 40.18 1.55
C SER A 471 7.72 38.81 2.23
N ASP A 472 6.74 38.03 1.80
CA ASP A 472 6.21 36.80 2.41
C ASP A 472 5.19 36.25 1.40
N SER A 473 5.69 35.46 0.45
CA SER A 473 4.98 35.06 -0.75
C SER A 473 3.88 34.03 -0.48
N ASP A 474 4.15 33.05 0.38
CA ASP A 474 3.21 32.01 0.79
C ASP A 474 2.35 32.39 2.01
N GLY A 475 2.74 33.43 2.76
CA GLY A 475 1.97 33.99 3.86
C GLY A 475 2.13 33.24 5.18
N ASP A 476 3.19 32.45 5.36
CA ASP A 476 3.44 31.67 6.58
C ASP A 476 3.99 32.55 7.74
N GLY A 477 4.61 33.69 7.40
CA GLY A 477 5.17 34.65 8.35
C GLY A 477 6.69 34.67 8.47
N VAL A 478 7.42 33.86 7.70
CA VAL A 478 8.81 34.09 7.29
C VAL A 478 8.78 34.96 6.02
N ASN A 479 9.92 35.56 5.65
CA ASN A 479 10.02 36.30 4.39
C ASN A 479 10.90 35.53 3.42
N ASP A 480 10.64 35.69 2.13
CA ASP A 480 11.29 34.93 1.06
C ASP A 480 12.82 35.03 1.16
N GLY A 481 13.34 36.19 1.54
CA GLY A 481 14.76 36.41 1.80
C GLY A 481 15.33 35.59 2.97
N ASP A 482 14.63 35.51 4.09
CA ASP A 482 15.01 34.71 5.25
C ASP A 482 14.92 33.20 4.93
N GLU A 483 13.89 32.77 4.19
CA GLU A 483 13.67 31.37 3.78
C GLU A 483 14.77 30.87 2.83
N LYS A 484 15.07 31.66 1.80
CA LYS A 484 16.20 31.39 0.89
C LYS A 484 17.53 31.32 1.63
N SER A 485 17.67 32.04 2.75
CA SER A 485 18.87 31.99 3.59
C SER A 485 18.93 30.79 4.54
N ASP A 486 17.76 30.32 4.99
CA ASP A 486 17.61 29.20 5.92
C ASP A 486 17.48 27.85 5.17
N GLY A 487 17.31 27.88 3.84
CA GLY A 487 17.23 26.70 2.98
C GLY A 487 15.82 26.14 2.82
N THR A 488 14.80 26.90 3.21
CA THR A 488 13.39 26.55 3.08
C THR A 488 12.79 27.14 1.80
N ASN A 489 11.57 26.74 1.43
CA ASN A 489 10.96 27.11 0.15
C ASN A 489 9.99 28.31 0.29
N PRO A 490 10.32 29.49 -0.27
CA PRO A 490 9.51 30.71 -0.14
C PRO A 490 8.08 30.68 -0.72
N ASN A 491 7.75 29.62 -1.44
CA ASN A 491 6.42 29.43 -2.03
C ASN A 491 5.62 28.31 -1.33
N LYS A 492 6.15 27.74 -0.24
CA LYS A 492 5.51 26.67 0.52
C LYS A 492 5.59 27.01 2.01
N ALA A 493 4.41 27.27 2.58
CA ALA A 493 4.30 27.62 3.98
C ALA A 493 4.81 26.54 4.94
N ASP A 494 4.89 25.29 4.49
CA ASP A 494 5.41 24.11 5.17
C ASP A 494 6.33 23.38 4.18
N THR A 495 7.64 23.51 4.39
CA THR A 495 8.66 23.07 3.42
C THR A 495 8.83 21.55 3.38
N ASP A 496 8.74 20.87 4.52
CA ASP A 496 8.95 19.42 4.64
C ASP A 496 7.66 18.61 4.75
N GLY A 497 6.51 19.27 4.85
CA GLY A 497 5.18 18.67 4.75
C GLY A 497 4.71 17.99 6.03
N ASP A 498 5.25 18.36 7.18
CA ASP A 498 5.00 17.69 8.46
C ASP A 498 3.76 18.24 9.21
N GLY A 499 3.16 19.32 8.69
CA GLY A 499 1.99 20.00 9.25
C GLY A 499 2.31 21.22 10.12
N LEU A 500 3.58 21.58 10.31
CA LEU A 500 4.02 22.84 10.89
C LEU A 500 4.54 23.77 9.80
N SER A 501 4.16 25.04 9.88
CA SER A 501 4.77 26.03 8.98
C SER A 501 6.23 26.31 9.36
N ASP A 502 7.06 26.69 8.41
CA ASP A 502 8.49 26.99 8.63
C ASP A 502 8.69 28.03 9.75
N SER A 503 7.83 29.05 9.76
CA SER A 503 7.73 30.07 10.82
C SER A 503 7.44 29.48 12.20
N LYS A 504 6.58 28.45 12.27
CA LYS A 504 6.15 27.79 13.49
C LYS A 504 7.25 26.90 14.04
N GLU A 505 7.91 26.17 13.17
CA GLU A 505 9.05 25.35 13.50
C GLU A 505 10.23 26.18 13.99
N LYS A 506 10.49 27.34 13.38
CA LYS A 506 11.50 28.29 13.89
C LYS A 506 11.16 28.83 15.27
N GLU A 507 9.87 28.98 15.61
CA GLU A 507 9.42 29.33 16.96
C GLU A 507 9.67 28.20 17.96
N LEU A 508 9.37 26.96 17.56
CA LEU A 508 9.56 25.76 18.35
C LEU A 508 11.04 25.37 18.44
N GLY A 509 11.82 25.76 17.44
CA GLY A 509 13.22 25.49 17.11
C GLY A 509 13.50 24.08 16.57
N THR A 510 12.52 23.46 15.91
CA THR A 510 12.67 22.28 15.06
C THR A 510 13.37 22.67 13.75
N ASP A 511 13.70 21.71 12.89
CA ASP A 511 14.40 21.91 11.62
C ASP A 511 13.41 21.93 10.46
N PRO A 512 13.09 23.09 9.85
CA PRO A 512 12.06 23.25 8.82
C PRO A 512 12.30 22.58 7.46
N THR A 513 13.27 21.68 7.42
CA THR A 513 13.65 20.93 6.24
C THR A 513 13.61 19.43 6.50
N LYS A 514 13.11 19.04 7.67
CA LYS A 514 13.02 17.65 8.14
C LYS A 514 11.74 17.47 8.93
N ALA A 515 10.85 16.66 8.36
CA ALA A 515 9.60 16.31 9.01
C ALA A 515 9.76 15.69 10.41
N ASP A 516 10.88 15.01 10.69
CA ASP A 516 11.25 14.52 12.03
C ASP A 516 12.62 15.10 12.44
N THR A 517 12.62 16.07 13.36
CA THR A 517 13.84 16.77 13.80
C THR A 517 14.76 15.87 14.61
N ASP A 518 14.23 14.93 15.38
CA ASP A 518 15.00 14.18 16.37
C ASP A 518 15.26 12.71 16.04
N GLY A 519 14.64 12.23 14.97
CA GLY A 519 14.88 10.95 14.32
C GLY A 519 14.27 9.78 15.09
N ASP A 520 13.16 9.98 15.80
CA ASP A 520 12.45 8.93 16.54
C ASP A 520 11.26 8.30 15.81
N GLY A 521 10.96 8.78 14.60
CA GLY A 521 9.94 8.24 13.70
C GLY A 521 8.58 8.93 13.79
N VAL A 522 8.43 9.96 14.63
CA VAL A 522 7.23 10.80 14.69
C VAL A 522 7.55 12.19 14.15
N ASN A 523 6.72 12.69 13.24
CA ASN A 523 6.95 14.02 12.67
C ASN A 523 6.69 15.14 13.70
N ASP A 524 7.40 16.26 13.60
CA ASP A 524 7.36 17.33 14.60
C ASP A 524 5.95 17.94 14.74
N GLY A 525 5.21 18.07 13.63
CA GLY A 525 3.82 18.52 13.62
C GLY A 525 2.86 17.61 14.37
N GLU A 526 3.06 16.31 14.26
CA GLU A 526 2.28 15.31 15.00
C GLU A 526 2.59 15.38 16.50
N GLU A 527 3.85 15.55 16.87
CA GLU A 527 4.28 15.71 18.26
C GLU A 527 3.72 16.98 18.89
N VAL A 528 3.73 18.09 18.17
CA VAL A 528 3.16 19.36 18.63
C VAL A 528 1.65 19.25 18.80
N ALA A 529 0.95 18.58 17.88
CA ALA A 529 -0.49 18.33 17.97
C ALA A 529 -0.84 17.44 19.19
N LYS A 530 -0.03 16.40 19.44
CA LYS A 530 -0.19 15.48 20.58
C LYS A 530 0.41 16.01 21.90
N GLY A 531 1.10 17.15 21.86
CA GLY A 531 1.64 17.87 23.02
C GLY A 531 2.93 17.26 23.60
N THR A 532 3.68 16.52 22.79
CA THR A 532 5.02 16.01 23.10
C THR A 532 6.12 17.00 22.68
N ASP A 533 7.39 16.67 22.90
CA ASP A 533 8.53 17.58 22.70
C ASP A 533 9.30 17.16 21.44
N PRO A 534 9.17 17.90 20.31
CA PRO A 534 9.69 17.54 18.98
C PRO A 534 11.21 17.67 18.81
N LYS A 535 11.95 17.44 19.89
CA LYS A 535 13.41 17.58 19.97
C LYS A 535 14.04 16.56 20.89
N ALA A 536 13.21 15.71 21.44
CA ALA A 536 13.59 14.72 22.39
C ALA A 536 12.98 13.39 21.96
N ALA A 537 13.80 12.57 21.29
CA ALA A 537 13.59 11.16 20.94
C ALA A 537 13.19 10.20 22.09
N THR A 538 12.93 10.74 23.27
CA THR A 538 12.40 10.05 24.46
C THR A 538 10.99 10.52 24.82
N SER A 539 10.40 11.38 24.00
CA SER A 539 9.15 12.07 24.22
C SER A 539 8.08 11.62 23.24
N THR A 540 8.08 10.36 22.80
CA THR A 540 7.03 9.85 21.91
C THR A 540 5.62 9.93 22.54
N PRO A 541 4.57 10.15 21.74
CA PRO A 541 3.20 10.06 22.20
C PRO A 541 2.90 8.64 22.69
N THR A 542 2.91 8.42 24.00
CA THR A 542 2.46 7.14 24.57
C THR A 542 0.99 6.92 24.23
N GLU A 543 0.70 5.76 23.63
CA GLU A 543 -0.60 5.18 23.24
C GLU A 543 -1.84 6.07 23.39
N THR A 544 -2.52 6.29 22.27
CA THR A 544 -3.85 6.90 22.25
C THR A 544 -4.81 6.09 23.11
N PRO A 545 -5.53 6.74 24.05
CA PRO A 545 -6.54 6.04 24.84
C PRO A 545 -7.66 5.56 23.91
N LYS A 546 -7.96 4.25 23.97
CA LYS A 546 -9.03 3.55 23.25
C LYS A 546 -10.28 4.44 23.08
N ASP A 547 -10.67 4.68 21.83
CA ASP A 547 -11.89 5.36 21.40
C ASP A 547 -12.69 4.35 20.57
N SER A 548 -13.68 3.73 21.21
CA SER A 548 -14.35 2.54 20.65
C SER A 548 -15.40 2.86 19.59
N ASP A 549 -15.88 4.11 19.49
CA ASP A 549 -16.89 4.53 18.52
C ASP A 549 -16.42 5.66 17.58
N HIS A 550 -15.15 6.07 17.71
CA HIS A 550 -14.41 6.94 16.80
C HIS A 550 -15.06 8.32 16.67
N ASP A 551 -15.67 8.82 17.74
CA ASP A 551 -16.38 10.09 17.74
C ASP A 551 -15.49 11.29 18.14
N GLY A 552 -14.23 11.01 18.50
CA GLY A 552 -13.24 12.00 18.93
C GLY A 552 -13.16 12.19 20.45
N ILE A 553 -13.85 11.36 21.26
CA ILE A 553 -13.71 11.28 22.71
C ILE A 553 -13.31 9.85 23.13
N SER A 554 -12.18 9.69 23.83
CA SER A 554 -11.77 8.37 24.33
C SER A 554 -12.74 7.74 25.34
N ASP A 555 -12.77 6.40 25.40
CA ASP A 555 -13.57 5.59 26.33
C ASP A 555 -13.43 6.06 27.79
N GLU A 556 -12.23 6.49 28.20
CA GLU A 556 -11.97 6.94 29.56
C GLU A 556 -12.62 8.31 29.85
N ASP A 557 -12.65 9.18 28.86
CA ASP A 557 -13.24 10.52 28.95
C ASP A 557 -14.76 10.47 28.81
N GLU A 558 -15.27 9.61 27.95
CA GLU A 558 -16.70 9.32 27.88
C GLU A 558 -17.23 8.70 29.18
N ALA A 559 -16.48 7.77 29.78
CA ALA A 559 -16.82 7.23 31.10
C ALA A 559 -16.82 8.31 32.21
N LYS A 560 -16.08 9.41 32.05
CA LYS A 560 -16.10 10.57 32.96
C LYS A 560 -17.27 11.51 32.67
N ASP A 561 -17.55 11.75 31.39
CA ASP A 561 -18.58 12.69 30.92
C ASP A 561 -19.98 12.07 30.97
N GLY A 562 -20.06 10.73 31.02
CA GLY A 562 -21.27 9.94 31.20
C GLY A 562 -21.95 9.50 29.91
N THR A 563 -21.26 9.68 28.78
CA THR A 563 -21.61 9.20 27.44
C THR A 563 -21.34 7.69 27.29
N ASP A 564 -21.80 7.06 26.22
CA ASP A 564 -21.72 5.62 25.97
C ASP A 564 -20.54 5.29 25.03
N PRO A 565 -19.44 4.67 25.52
CA PRO A 565 -18.21 4.37 24.76
C PRO A 565 -18.33 3.34 23.65
N SER A 566 -19.45 3.31 22.95
CA SER A 566 -19.74 2.40 21.85
C SER A 566 -20.78 2.98 20.91
N LYS A 567 -21.12 4.26 21.11
CA LYS A 567 -22.08 5.02 20.33
C LYS A 567 -21.58 6.45 20.20
N SER A 568 -21.19 6.78 18.98
CA SER A 568 -20.77 8.13 18.63
C SER A 568 -21.83 9.20 18.90
N ASP A 569 -23.12 8.86 18.98
CA ASP A 569 -24.21 9.77 19.38
C ASP A 569 -25.00 9.13 20.55
N THR A 570 -24.73 9.58 21.79
CA THR A 570 -25.31 8.98 23.00
C THR A 570 -26.78 9.29 23.16
N ASP A 571 -27.25 10.46 22.74
CA ASP A 571 -28.62 10.93 22.99
C ASP A 571 -29.55 10.88 21.77
N GLY A 572 -29.00 10.56 20.60
CA GLY A 572 -29.66 10.20 19.36
C GLY A 572 -30.25 11.39 18.62
N ASP A 573 -29.62 12.55 18.66
CA ASP A 573 -30.13 13.78 18.08
C ASP A 573 -29.54 14.15 16.72
N GLY A 574 -28.51 13.40 16.28
CA GLY A 574 -27.83 13.57 15.01
C GLY A 574 -26.50 14.31 15.09
N LEU A 575 -26.05 14.73 16.27
CA LEU A 575 -24.68 15.18 16.52
C LEU A 575 -23.92 14.12 17.34
N SER A 576 -22.64 13.91 17.03
CA SER A 576 -21.81 13.02 17.85
C SER A 576 -21.43 13.68 19.18
N ASP A 577 -21.15 12.89 20.22
CA ASP A 577 -20.81 13.41 21.55
C ASP A 577 -19.54 14.28 21.48
N GLY A 578 -18.57 13.88 20.66
CA GLY A 578 -17.41 14.67 20.27
C GLY A 578 -17.77 16.01 19.63
N LYS A 579 -18.68 16.01 18.65
CA LYS A 579 -19.11 17.24 17.96
C LYS A 579 -19.89 18.16 18.88
N GLU A 580 -20.70 17.62 19.77
CA GLU A 580 -21.43 18.37 20.77
C GLU A 580 -20.52 19.01 21.81
N LYS A 581 -19.40 18.34 22.17
CA LYS A 581 -18.39 18.91 23.06
C LYS A 581 -17.64 20.08 22.41
N GLU A 582 -17.37 19.99 21.10
CA GLU A 582 -16.78 21.08 20.30
C GLU A 582 -17.73 22.27 20.18
N LEU A 583 -18.98 22.00 19.77
CA LEU A 583 -20.04 23.01 19.66
C LEU A 583 -20.43 23.53 21.05
N GLY A 584 -20.18 22.77 22.11
CA GLY A 584 -20.44 22.98 23.53
C GLY A 584 -21.91 22.84 23.93
N THR A 585 -22.67 22.00 23.23
CA THR A 585 -23.98 21.45 23.62
C THR A 585 -23.79 20.34 24.67
N ASP A 586 -24.86 19.69 25.15
CA ASP A 586 -24.82 18.70 26.23
C ASP A 586 -25.07 17.29 25.66
N PRO A 587 -24.03 16.43 25.52
CA PRO A 587 -24.10 15.12 24.85
C PRO A 587 -25.03 14.06 25.45
N LEU A 588 -25.76 14.43 26.49
CA LEU A 588 -26.73 13.57 27.16
C LEU A 588 -28.16 14.12 27.01
N LYS A 589 -28.32 15.19 26.23
CA LYS A 589 -29.58 15.89 25.99
C LYS A 589 -29.63 16.44 24.56
N SER A 590 -30.43 15.72 23.78
CA SER A 590 -30.95 16.07 22.46
C SER A 590 -31.74 17.36 22.32
N ASP A 591 -31.63 18.33 23.23
CA ASP A 591 -32.21 19.68 23.19
C ASP A 591 -31.55 20.43 24.35
N THR A 592 -30.40 21.04 24.09
CA THR A 592 -29.54 21.65 25.10
C THR A 592 -30.20 22.87 25.74
N ASP A 593 -30.90 23.67 24.95
CA ASP A 593 -31.45 24.95 25.39
C ASP A 593 -32.93 24.87 25.84
N GLY A 594 -33.60 23.76 25.52
CA GLY A 594 -34.95 23.41 25.93
C GLY A 594 -36.05 24.12 25.15
N ASP A 595 -35.79 24.55 23.91
CA ASP A 595 -36.77 25.25 23.08
C ASP A 595 -37.73 24.31 22.32
N GLY A 596 -37.37 23.03 22.22
CA GLY A 596 -38.15 21.96 21.62
C GLY A 596 -37.73 21.52 20.21
N VAL A 597 -36.64 22.06 19.67
CA VAL A 597 -35.87 21.53 18.53
C VAL A 597 -34.62 20.84 19.10
N ASN A 598 -34.13 19.77 18.47
CA ASN A 598 -32.89 19.13 18.91
C ASN A 598 -31.66 19.83 18.33
N ASP A 599 -30.51 19.65 18.99
CA ASP A 599 -29.31 20.42 18.67
C ASP A 599 -28.82 20.08 17.26
N GLY A 600 -28.92 18.81 16.85
CA GLY A 600 -28.64 18.37 15.48
C GLY A 600 -29.51 19.02 14.40
N GLU A 601 -30.83 19.15 14.61
CA GLU A 601 -31.71 19.83 13.65
C GLU A 601 -31.45 21.33 13.59
N GLU A 602 -31.05 21.95 14.71
CA GLU A 602 -30.69 23.36 14.73
C GLU A 602 -29.40 23.64 13.96
N VAL A 603 -28.35 22.82 14.15
CA VAL A 603 -27.09 22.92 13.42
C VAL A 603 -27.30 22.69 11.93
N ALA A 604 -28.04 21.65 11.54
CA ALA A 604 -28.36 21.36 10.15
C ALA A 604 -29.13 22.49 9.45
N LYS A 605 -29.93 23.27 10.21
CA LYS A 605 -30.73 24.39 9.69
C LYS A 605 -30.11 25.77 9.97
N GLY A 606 -28.85 25.82 10.43
CA GLY A 606 -28.10 27.07 10.64
C GLY A 606 -28.62 27.94 11.79
N SER A 607 -29.36 27.36 12.74
CA SER A 607 -29.80 27.96 14.00
C SER A 607 -28.80 27.69 15.13
N ASP A 608 -28.76 28.55 16.16
CA ASP A 608 -27.86 28.41 17.31
C ASP A 608 -28.46 27.46 18.39
N PRO A 609 -27.91 26.26 18.60
CA PRO A 609 -28.46 25.21 19.49
C PRO A 609 -28.34 25.53 21.00
N LYS A 610 -27.80 26.70 21.35
CA LYS A 610 -27.68 27.16 22.75
C LYS A 610 -28.61 28.30 23.09
N ALA A 611 -29.37 28.77 22.11
CA ALA A 611 -30.11 30.00 22.20
C ALA A 611 -31.59 29.77 21.97
N ILE A 612 -32.36 29.69 23.06
CA ILE A 612 -33.84 29.53 23.11
C ILE A 612 -34.67 30.59 22.34
N THR A 613 -34.00 31.51 21.64
CA THR A 613 -34.57 32.56 20.79
C THR A 613 -34.16 32.46 19.33
N SER A 614 -33.23 31.57 19.02
CA SER A 614 -32.96 31.06 17.69
C SER A 614 -34.15 30.21 17.28
N THR A 615 -34.60 30.32 16.04
CA THR A 615 -35.64 29.45 15.50
C THR A 615 -35.26 29.17 14.07
N PRO A 616 -35.27 27.90 13.62
CA PRO A 616 -34.96 27.57 12.23
C PRO A 616 -35.86 28.38 11.30
N THR A 617 -35.24 29.14 10.39
CA THR A 617 -35.99 29.81 9.32
C THR A 617 -35.87 28.88 8.12
N GLU A 618 -37.00 28.39 7.59
CA GLU A 618 -36.99 27.50 6.42
C GLU A 618 -36.15 28.12 5.30
N THR A 619 -35.11 27.41 4.90
CA THR A 619 -34.35 27.71 3.70
C THR A 619 -35.29 27.54 2.49
N PRO A 620 -35.21 28.44 1.49
CA PRO A 620 -35.89 28.24 0.22
C PRO A 620 -35.49 26.87 -0.35
N LYS A 621 -36.45 26.16 -0.93
CA LYS A 621 -36.19 24.91 -1.64
C LYS A 621 -35.31 25.22 -2.85
N ASP A 622 -34.29 24.42 -3.03
CA ASP A 622 -33.29 24.41 -4.10
C ASP A 622 -33.19 22.93 -4.47
N SER A 623 -33.87 22.53 -5.55
CA SER A 623 -34.16 21.11 -5.81
C SER A 623 -33.08 20.39 -6.60
N ASP A 624 -32.20 21.12 -7.28
CA ASP A 624 -31.06 20.61 -8.04
C ASP A 624 -29.70 20.94 -7.41
N GLY A 625 -29.66 21.81 -6.40
CA GLY A 625 -28.49 22.02 -5.56
C GLY A 625 -27.42 22.91 -6.20
N ASP A 626 -27.79 23.73 -7.17
CA ASP A 626 -26.86 24.61 -7.91
C ASP A 626 -26.58 25.94 -7.18
N GLY A 627 -27.25 26.19 -6.05
CA GLY A 627 -27.13 27.40 -5.26
C GLY A 627 -28.11 28.52 -5.62
N VAL A 628 -29.06 28.27 -6.53
CA VAL A 628 -30.20 29.13 -6.85
C VAL A 628 -31.49 28.47 -6.39
N SER A 629 -32.27 29.14 -5.54
CA SER A 629 -33.53 28.55 -5.07
C SER A 629 -34.59 28.44 -6.17
N ASP A 630 -35.49 27.46 -6.08
CA ASP A 630 -36.66 27.25 -6.94
C ASP A 630 -37.46 28.55 -7.19
N GLU A 631 -37.56 29.42 -6.17
CA GLU A 631 -38.30 30.68 -6.26
C GLU A 631 -37.57 31.74 -7.10
N ASP A 632 -36.25 31.73 -7.11
CA ASP A 632 -35.42 32.66 -7.88
C ASP A 632 -35.22 32.16 -9.31
N GLU A 633 -35.10 30.86 -9.52
CA GLU A 633 -35.09 30.25 -10.85
C GLU A 633 -36.40 30.47 -11.60
N ALA A 634 -37.53 30.31 -10.90
CA ALA A 634 -38.85 30.65 -11.46
C ALA A 634 -38.99 32.15 -11.84
N LYS A 635 -38.15 33.04 -11.28
CA LYS A 635 -38.11 34.46 -11.66
C LYS A 635 -37.18 34.71 -12.84
N ASP A 636 -36.06 34.01 -12.90
CA ASP A 636 -35.00 34.19 -13.88
C ASP A 636 -35.28 33.40 -15.17
N GLY A 637 -36.18 32.43 -15.10
CA GLY A 637 -36.65 31.64 -16.24
C GLY A 637 -35.90 30.33 -16.43
N THR A 638 -35.12 29.93 -15.43
CA THR A 638 -34.39 28.68 -15.33
C THR A 638 -35.23 27.56 -14.72
N ASN A 639 -34.75 26.31 -14.80
CA ASN A 639 -35.47 25.11 -14.42
C ASN A 639 -35.06 24.60 -13.03
N PRO A 640 -35.95 24.66 -12.02
CA PRO A 640 -35.66 24.27 -10.64
C PRO A 640 -35.27 22.83 -10.34
N ASN A 641 -35.00 22.00 -11.33
CA ASN A 641 -34.59 20.61 -11.13
C ASN A 641 -33.46 20.23 -12.10
N GLU A 642 -32.84 21.22 -12.75
CA GLU A 642 -31.75 21.06 -13.69
C GLU A 642 -30.71 22.13 -13.34
N ALA A 643 -29.63 21.72 -12.69
CA ALA A 643 -28.57 22.62 -12.26
C ALA A 643 -27.95 23.43 -13.42
N ASP A 644 -28.03 22.93 -14.66
CA ASP A 644 -27.63 23.62 -15.89
C ASP A 644 -28.83 23.65 -16.84
N THR A 645 -29.55 24.77 -16.88
CA THR A 645 -30.82 24.92 -17.60
C THR A 645 -30.63 24.89 -19.12
N ASP A 646 -29.54 25.45 -19.64
CA ASP A 646 -29.33 25.60 -21.07
C ASP A 646 -28.36 24.59 -21.69
N GLY A 647 -27.74 23.78 -20.84
CA GLY A 647 -26.98 22.58 -21.17
C GLY A 647 -25.63 22.90 -21.80
N ASP A 648 -25.02 24.01 -21.39
CA ASP A 648 -23.78 24.50 -21.98
C ASP A 648 -22.52 24.16 -21.17
N GLY A 649 -22.71 23.54 -20.00
CA GLY A 649 -21.66 23.06 -19.10
C GLY A 649 -21.37 23.96 -17.90
N VAL A 650 -22.10 25.06 -17.72
CA VAL A 650 -22.04 25.92 -16.51
C VAL A 650 -23.39 25.88 -15.80
N ASN A 651 -23.39 25.68 -14.48
CA ASN A 651 -24.65 25.66 -13.73
C ASN A 651 -25.24 27.08 -13.56
N ASP A 652 -26.56 27.18 -13.36
CA ASP A 652 -27.26 28.46 -13.39
C ASP A 652 -26.79 29.39 -12.24
N GLY A 653 -26.39 28.80 -11.11
CA GLY A 653 -25.74 29.47 -9.99
C GLY A 653 -24.43 30.17 -10.35
N ASP A 654 -23.53 29.45 -11.02
CA ASP A 654 -22.22 29.91 -11.45
C ASP A 654 -22.36 30.98 -12.53
N GLU A 655 -23.25 30.78 -13.50
CA GLU A 655 -23.53 31.76 -14.55
C GLU A 655 -24.07 33.09 -14.01
N LYS A 656 -24.94 33.00 -13.01
CA LYS A 656 -25.46 34.19 -12.32
C LYS A 656 -24.36 34.92 -11.53
N SER A 657 -23.35 34.18 -11.07
CA SER A 657 -22.18 34.72 -10.38
C SER A 657 -21.20 35.39 -11.36
N ASP A 658 -20.97 34.76 -12.51
CA ASP A 658 -20.07 35.19 -13.60
C ASP A 658 -20.71 36.30 -14.46
N GLY A 659 -22.04 36.45 -14.40
CA GLY A 659 -22.81 37.49 -15.06
C GLY A 659 -23.25 37.15 -16.48
N THR A 660 -23.13 35.88 -16.88
CA THR A 660 -23.73 35.30 -18.09
C THR A 660 -25.25 35.11 -17.90
N ASP A 661 -25.96 34.69 -18.94
CA ASP A 661 -27.42 34.54 -18.93
C ASP A 661 -27.80 33.06 -18.87
N PRO A 662 -28.26 32.54 -17.70
CA PRO A 662 -28.49 31.11 -17.48
C PRO A 662 -29.59 30.41 -18.29
N SER A 663 -30.13 31.12 -19.28
CA SER A 663 -31.14 30.61 -20.20
C SER A 663 -30.64 30.62 -21.64
N LYS A 664 -29.36 30.92 -21.84
CA LYS A 664 -28.71 31.06 -23.14
C LYS A 664 -27.26 30.56 -23.06
N SER A 665 -27.11 29.39 -23.64
CA SER A 665 -25.86 28.69 -23.93
C SER A 665 -24.84 29.44 -24.82
N ASP A 666 -24.93 30.75 -25.01
CA ASP A 666 -24.08 31.63 -25.83
C ASP A 666 -24.56 33.07 -25.55
N THR A 667 -24.04 33.67 -24.48
CA THR A 667 -24.50 34.95 -23.94
C THR A 667 -24.20 36.11 -24.88
N ASP A 668 -23.04 36.11 -25.52
CA ASP A 668 -22.58 37.20 -26.38
C ASP A 668 -22.87 37.02 -27.88
N SER A 669 -23.37 35.83 -28.25
CA SER A 669 -23.82 35.43 -29.58
C SER A 669 -22.73 35.39 -30.64
N ASP A 670 -21.52 35.00 -30.26
CA ASP A 670 -20.38 34.89 -31.16
C ASP A 670 -20.25 33.50 -31.82
N GLY A 671 -20.96 32.50 -31.28
CA GLY A 671 -21.01 31.13 -31.77
C GLY A 671 -20.29 30.11 -30.89
N LEU A 672 -19.68 30.51 -29.78
CA LEU A 672 -19.25 29.64 -28.68
C LEU A 672 -20.26 29.69 -27.54
N SER A 673 -20.33 28.62 -26.74
CA SER A 673 -21.14 28.64 -25.52
C SER A 673 -20.35 29.22 -24.36
N ASP A 674 -21.04 29.70 -23.33
CA ASP A 674 -20.39 30.34 -22.18
C ASP A 674 -19.48 29.33 -21.47
N GLY A 675 -19.93 28.08 -21.34
CA GLY A 675 -19.09 26.96 -20.91
C GLY A 675 -17.87 26.71 -21.80
N LYS A 676 -18.02 26.75 -23.13
CA LYS A 676 -16.91 26.55 -24.06
C LYS A 676 -15.91 27.71 -24.03
N GLU A 677 -16.38 28.92 -23.78
CA GLU A 677 -15.53 30.10 -23.63
C GLU A 677 -14.77 30.07 -22.30
N LYS A 678 -15.38 29.60 -21.22
CA LYS A 678 -14.71 29.37 -19.93
C LYS A 678 -13.59 28.33 -20.07
N GLU A 679 -13.85 27.25 -20.80
CA GLU A 679 -12.86 26.20 -21.14
C GLU A 679 -11.72 26.74 -22.01
N LEU A 680 -12.05 27.47 -23.08
CA LEU A 680 -11.07 28.10 -23.95
C LEU A 680 -10.39 29.29 -23.28
N GLY A 681 -10.90 29.78 -22.15
CA GLY A 681 -10.52 30.96 -21.38
C GLY A 681 -10.69 32.30 -22.13
N THR A 682 -11.60 32.35 -23.12
CA THR A 682 -12.11 33.59 -23.72
C THR A 682 -13.15 34.23 -22.78
N ASP A 683 -13.58 35.46 -23.02
CA ASP A 683 -14.53 36.18 -22.15
C ASP A 683 -15.97 35.97 -22.64
N PRO A 684 -16.83 35.22 -21.91
CA PRO A 684 -18.20 34.89 -22.35
C PRO A 684 -19.15 36.08 -22.50
N LEU A 685 -18.70 37.27 -22.11
CA LEU A 685 -19.44 38.52 -22.25
C LEU A 685 -18.93 39.35 -23.44
N LYS A 686 -17.93 38.86 -24.19
CA LYS A 686 -17.28 39.56 -25.29
C LYS A 686 -16.96 38.65 -26.48
N ALA A 687 -17.78 38.86 -27.50
CA ALA A 687 -17.68 38.20 -28.80
C ALA A 687 -16.36 38.41 -29.60
N ASP A 688 -15.33 39.05 -29.06
CA ASP A 688 -14.00 39.32 -29.65
C ASP A 688 -13.07 39.63 -28.46
N SER A 689 -12.53 38.57 -27.86
CA SER A 689 -11.79 38.63 -26.58
C SER A 689 -10.46 39.36 -26.70
N ASP A 690 -9.76 39.18 -27.82
CA ASP A 690 -8.46 39.81 -28.07
C ASP A 690 -8.55 41.20 -28.73
N GLY A 691 -9.74 41.59 -29.18
CA GLY A 691 -10.07 42.90 -29.74
C GLY A 691 -9.50 43.11 -31.14
N ASP A 692 -9.20 42.07 -31.89
CA ASP A 692 -8.60 42.14 -33.21
C ASP A 692 -9.64 42.39 -34.33
N GLY A 693 -10.93 42.19 -34.03
CA GLY A 693 -12.05 42.42 -34.92
C GLY A 693 -12.54 41.18 -35.67
N VAL A 694 -12.13 39.99 -35.26
CA VAL A 694 -12.75 38.70 -35.58
C VAL A 694 -13.36 38.16 -34.30
N ASN A 695 -14.52 37.51 -34.40
CA ASN A 695 -15.16 36.94 -33.22
C ASN A 695 -14.53 35.61 -32.83
N ASP A 696 -14.49 35.28 -31.55
CA ASP A 696 -13.80 34.11 -31.01
C ASP A 696 -14.35 32.82 -31.64
N GLY A 697 -15.68 32.68 -31.73
CA GLY A 697 -16.33 31.57 -32.43
C GLY A 697 -16.01 31.49 -33.93
N GLU A 698 -15.72 32.61 -34.61
CA GLU A 698 -15.30 32.62 -36.01
C GLU A 698 -13.82 32.22 -36.18
N GLU A 699 -13.00 32.43 -35.16
CA GLU A 699 -11.60 32.01 -35.11
C GLU A 699 -11.48 30.53 -34.81
N VAL A 700 -12.19 30.05 -33.79
CA VAL A 700 -12.31 28.63 -33.47
C VAL A 700 -12.83 27.86 -34.68
N ALA A 701 -13.91 28.32 -35.33
CA ALA A 701 -14.45 27.68 -36.53
C ALA A 701 -13.48 27.65 -37.74
N LYS A 702 -12.43 28.47 -37.73
CA LYS A 702 -11.40 28.54 -38.78
C LYS A 702 -10.03 28.06 -38.34
N GLY A 703 -9.91 27.55 -37.10
CA GLY A 703 -8.68 27.06 -36.51
C GLY A 703 -7.63 28.15 -36.30
N THR A 704 -8.06 29.35 -35.90
CA THR A 704 -7.18 30.41 -35.41
C THR A 704 -7.40 30.67 -33.91
N ASP A 705 -6.40 31.28 -33.27
CA ASP A 705 -6.35 31.43 -31.81
C ASP A 705 -7.12 32.69 -31.39
N PRO A 706 -8.26 32.55 -30.67
CA PRO A 706 -9.14 33.67 -30.29
C PRO A 706 -8.57 34.59 -29.20
N LYS A 707 -7.42 34.24 -28.60
CA LYS A 707 -6.74 35.08 -27.59
C LYS A 707 -5.60 35.90 -28.17
N ALA A 708 -5.23 35.64 -29.42
CA ALA A 708 -4.01 36.17 -30.00
C ALA A 708 -4.32 37.05 -31.21
N ALA A 709 -4.29 38.38 -31.01
CA ALA A 709 -4.63 39.39 -32.03
C ALA A 709 -3.75 39.39 -33.31
N THR A 710 -2.77 38.48 -33.35
CA THR A 710 -1.91 38.19 -34.50
C THR A 710 -2.40 37.02 -35.37
N SER A 711 -3.42 36.29 -34.93
CA SER A 711 -3.89 34.99 -35.45
C SER A 711 -5.09 35.13 -36.40
N LYS A 712 -5.02 35.99 -37.44
CA LYS A 712 -6.22 36.26 -38.27
C LYS A 712 -6.51 35.24 -39.37
N PRO A 713 -7.79 34.87 -39.59
CA PRO A 713 -8.22 34.18 -40.80
C PRO A 713 -7.94 34.99 -42.07
N ASN A 714 -7.29 34.38 -43.06
CA ASN A 714 -6.77 35.08 -44.23
C ASN A 714 -7.91 35.66 -45.12
N HIS A 715 -8.06 36.98 -45.13
CA HIS A 715 -9.08 37.69 -45.91
C HIS A 715 -8.81 37.60 -47.43
N ASP A 716 -9.77 37.05 -48.18
CA ASP A 716 -9.79 36.91 -49.63
C ASP A 716 -9.27 38.17 -50.37
N THR A 717 -8.12 38.02 -51.05
CA THR A 717 -7.71 38.91 -52.14
C THR A 717 -7.39 38.07 -53.37
N GLY A 718 -8.43 37.72 -54.12
CA GLY A 718 -8.32 36.99 -55.38
C GLY A 718 -7.23 37.49 -56.33
N THR A 719 -6.19 36.69 -56.55
CA THR A 719 -5.58 36.38 -57.85
C THR A 719 -4.78 35.10 -57.72
N GLY A 720 -5.19 34.06 -58.45
CA GLY A 720 -4.64 32.70 -58.31
C GLY A 720 -3.16 32.55 -58.66
N ILE A 721 -2.48 31.79 -57.81
CA ILE A 721 -1.36 30.91 -58.13
C ILE A 721 -1.55 29.66 -57.27
N GLU A 722 -1.77 28.50 -57.91
CA GLU A 722 -1.83 27.20 -57.25
C GLU A 722 -0.42 26.73 -56.84
N THR A 723 -0.31 26.19 -55.62
CA THR A 723 0.21 24.83 -55.25
C THR A 723 0.34 24.72 -53.73
N PRO A 724 0.40 23.51 -53.11
CA PRO A 724 -0.52 22.37 -53.19
C PRO A 724 -0.99 21.90 -51.77
N ASP A 725 -2.14 21.23 -51.71
CA ASP A 725 -2.66 20.35 -50.63
C ASP A 725 -2.19 20.61 -49.18
N LYS A 726 -3.00 21.31 -48.39
CA LYS A 726 -3.21 20.93 -46.98
C LYS A 726 -4.51 20.12 -46.92
N PRO A 727 -4.55 18.99 -46.18
CA PRO A 727 -5.76 18.19 -46.09
C PRO A 727 -6.85 19.05 -45.46
N VAL A 728 -8.05 18.95 -46.00
CA VAL A 728 -9.22 19.34 -45.21
C VAL A 728 -9.30 18.28 -44.12
N LEU A 729 -9.11 18.67 -42.86
CA LEU A 729 -9.36 17.85 -41.67
C LEU A 729 -10.77 17.28 -41.82
N LYS A 730 -10.90 15.96 -41.78
CA LYS A 730 -12.19 15.27 -41.87
C LYS A 730 -12.51 14.78 -40.48
N LEU A 731 -13.55 15.35 -39.91
CA LEU A 731 -13.96 15.11 -38.53
C LEU A 731 -14.46 13.67 -38.32
N ASP A 732 -14.98 13.04 -39.37
CA ASP A 732 -15.44 11.64 -39.36
C ASP A 732 -14.33 10.61 -39.70
N GLU A 733 -13.07 11.04 -39.86
CA GLU A 733 -11.91 10.14 -39.93
C GLU A 733 -11.27 10.04 -38.54
N ASP A 734 -10.51 8.97 -38.35
CA ASP A 734 -9.76 8.61 -37.15
C ASP A 734 -8.33 8.40 -37.69
N ASP A 735 -7.51 9.46 -37.60
CA ASP A 735 -6.25 9.56 -38.34
C ASP A 735 -5.11 8.77 -37.68
N ASP A 736 -5.15 8.59 -36.35
CA ASP A 736 -4.19 7.82 -35.55
C ASP A 736 -4.66 6.40 -35.19
N ASN A 737 -5.94 6.09 -35.40
CA ASN A 737 -6.55 4.75 -35.29
C ASN A 737 -6.65 4.23 -33.84
N ASP A 738 -6.89 5.11 -32.89
CA ASP A 738 -7.16 4.77 -31.48
C ASP A 738 -8.64 4.40 -31.23
N GLY A 739 -9.53 4.71 -32.19
CA GLY A 739 -10.96 4.43 -32.10
C GLY A 739 -11.81 5.65 -31.72
N VAL A 740 -11.20 6.81 -31.49
CA VAL A 740 -11.84 8.13 -31.38
C VAL A 740 -11.75 8.82 -32.73
N THR A 741 -12.79 9.56 -33.12
CA THR A 741 -12.73 10.32 -34.38
C THR A 741 -12.01 11.64 -34.20
N ASN A 742 -11.34 12.15 -35.23
CA ASN A 742 -10.68 13.46 -35.22
C ASN A 742 -11.60 14.59 -34.72
N GLY A 743 -12.92 14.47 -34.93
CA GLY A 743 -13.92 15.41 -34.43
C GLY A 743 -14.23 15.25 -32.95
N GLU A 744 -14.24 14.03 -32.41
CA GLU A 744 -14.36 13.74 -30.98
C GLU A 744 -13.08 14.12 -30.23
N GLU A 745 -11.91 13.85 -30.78
CA GLU A 745 -10.62 14.23 -30.15
C GLU A 745 -10.48 15.75 -30.03
N LEU A 746 -10.82 16.48 -31.11
CA LEU A 746 -10.90 17.94 -31.06
C LEU A 746 -11.98 18.45 -30.08
N GLN A 747 -13.00 17.65 -29.77
CA GLN A 747 -14.04 17.98 -28.79
C GLN A 747 -13.56 17.71 -27.36
N ASN A 748 -12.79 16.64 -27.15
CA ASN A 748 -12.27 16.19 -25.88
C ASN A 748 -10.91 16.83 -25.51
N GLY A 749 -10.31 17.60 -26.41
CA GLY A 749 -9.03 18.29 -26.17
C GLY A 749 -7.80 17.45 -26.51
N THR A 750 -7.97 16.26 -27.08
CA THR A 750 -6.91 15.32 -27.41
C THR A 750 -6.32 15.53 -28.81
N ASP A 751 -5.09 15.06 -29.05
CA ASP A 751 -4.33 15.27 -30.29
C ASP A 751 -4.69 14.21 -31.34
N TYR A 752 -5.61 14.54 -32.26
CA TYR A 752 -6.05 13.69 -33.39
C TYR A 752 -4.99 13.15 -34.36
N THR A 753 -3.71 13.42 -34.09
CA THR A 753 -2.58 12.84 -34.81
C THR A 753 -1.75 11.87 -33.98
N LYS A 754 -2.14 11.64 -32.73
CA LYS A 754 -1.50 10.79 -31.74
C LYS A 754 -2.58 9.98 -31.02
N ALA A 755 -2.47 8.67 -31.17
CA ALA A 755 -3.28 7.71 -30.45
C ALA A 755 -2.98 7.64 -28.93
N ASP A 756 -2.33 8.63 -28.34
CA ASP A 756 -1.87 8.68 -26.94
C ASP A 756 -1.40 10.13 -26.71
N THR A 757 -2.30 10.93 -26.13
CA THR A 757 -2.16 12.38 -26.06
C THR A 757 -1.21 12.83 -24.95
N ASP A 758 -1.34 12.27 -23.75
CA ASP A 758 -0.54 12.61 -22.57
C ASP A 758 0.78 11.84 -22.48
N GLY A 759 0.91 10.74 -23.23
CA GLY A 759 2.14 9.96 -23.38
C GLY A 759 2.35 8.91 -22.30
N ASP A 760 1.30 8.48 -21.59
CA ASP A 760 1.38 7.52 -20.49
C ASP A 760 1.43 6.04 -20.96
N GLY A 761 1.09 5.80 -22.24
CA GLY A 761 1.11 4.49 -22.89
C GLY A 761 -0.25 3.83 -23.06
N VAL A 762 -1.34 4.45 -22.61
CA VAL A 762 -2.73 4.14 -22.96
C VAL A 762 -3.14 5.02 -24.14
N SER A 763 -4.12 4.58 -24.92
CA SER A 763 -4.66 5.40 -26.01
C SER A 763 -5.89 6.16 -25.58
N ASP A 764 -6.10 7.36 -26.11
CA ASP A 764 -7.27 8.19 -25.77
C ASP A 764 -8.61 7.44 -25.97
N GLY A 765 -8.66 6.54 -26.96
CA GLY A 765 -9.77 5.63 -27.18
C GLY A 765 -9.94 4.53 -26.14
N ASP A 766 -8.85 3.97 -25.62
CA ASP A 766 -8.86 2.98 -24.54
C ASP A 766 -9.17 3.64 -23.18
N GLU A 767 -8.63 4.82 -22.89
CA GLU A 767 -8.91 5.60 -21.67
C GLU A 767 -10.39 5.99 -21.60
N LYS A 768 -10.95 6.46 -22.72
CA LYS A 768 -12.40 6.71 -22.83
C LYS A 768 -13.24 5.45 -22.58
N ALA A 769 -12.72 4.26 -22.88
CA ALA A 769 -13.44 3.00 -22.62
C ALA A 769 -13.36 2.59 -21.14
N ASP A 770 -12.23 2.89 -20.50
CA ASP A 770 -11.94 2.53 -19.11
C ASP A 770 -12.33 3.65 -18.11
N ASN A 771 -12.83 4.79 -18.62
CA ASN A 771 -13.24 6.01 -17.90
C ASN A 771 -12.08 6.76 -17.21
N THR A 772 -10.87 6.61 -17.71
CA THR A 772 -9.71 7.41 -17.28
C THR A 772 -9.58 8.69 -18.12
N ASP A 773 -8.79 9.68 -17.68
CA ASP A 773 -8.70 11.02 -18.28
C ASP A 773 -7.58 11.13 -19.33
N PRO A 774 -7.88 11.19 -20.65
CA PRO A 774 -6.88 11.16 -21.73
C PRO A 774 -5.91 12.35 -21.82
N LEU A 775 -6.02 13.29 -20.89
CA LEU A 775 -5.19 14.47 -20.77
C LEU A 775 -4.30 14.43 -19.52
N LYS A 776 -4.47 13.43 -18.66
CA LYS A 776 -3.72 13.24 -17.44
C LYS A 776 -3.13 11.84 -17.44
N SER A 777 -1.82 11.81 -17.41
CA SER A 777 -1.10 10.54 -17.36
C SER A 777 -1.40 9.72 -16.11
N ASP A 778 -1.97 10.31 -15.06
CA ASP A 778 -2.26 9.72 -13.76
C ASP A 778 -3.63 10.28 -13.32
N THR A 779 -4.67 9.46 -13.46
CA THR A 779 -6.08 9.87 -13.35
C THR A 779 -6.51 10.03 -11.90
N ASP A 780 -6.13 9.12 -11.01
CA ASP A 780 -6.47 9.22 -9.59
C ASP A 780 -5.48 10.06 -8.80
N GLY A 781 -4.20 10.08 -9.15
CA GLY A 781 -3.16 10.93 -8.56
C GLY A 781 -2.34 10.23 -7.48
N ASP A 782 -2.22 8.90 -7.52
CA ASP A 782 -1.48 8.08 -6.56
C ASP A 782 0.04 7.97 -6.87
N GLY A 783 0.46 8.50 -8.02
CA GLY A 783 1.84 8.49 -8.48
C GLY A 783 2.20 7.39 -9.47
N LEU A 784 1.27 6.52 -9.85
CA LEU A 784 1.34 5.64 -11.01
C LEU A 784 0.61 6.27 -12.19
N SER A 785 1.10 6.01 -13.40
CA SER A 785 0.39 6.44 -14.61
C SER A 785 -0.67 5.40 -14.98
N ASP A 786 -1.81 5.78 -15.58
CA ASP A 786 -2.89 4.84 -15.95
C ASP A 786 -2.36 3.68 -16.81
N GLY A 787 -1.38 3.98 -17.67
CA GLY A 787 -0.63 3.01 -18.46
C GLY A 787 0.29 2.09 -17.67
N GLU A 788 0.94 2.56 -16.61
CA GLU A 788 1.69 1.72 -15.67
C GLU A 788 0.76 0.82 -14.85
N GLU A 789 -0.38 1.33 -14.42
CA GLU A 789 -1.37 0.59 -13.65
C GLU A 789 -1.99 -0.54 -14.45
N LYS A 790 -2.33 -0.28 -15.72
CA LYS A 790 -2.73 -1.34 -16.66
C LYS A 790 -1.69 -2.45 -16.82
N VAL A 791 -0.40 -2.13 -16.66
CA VAL A 791 0.68 -3.12 -16.73
C VAL A 791 0.82 -3.88 -15.41
N ASN A 792 0.59 -3.20 -14.29
CA ASN A 792 0.71 -3.74 -12.94
C ASN A 792 -0.58 -4.43 -12.45
N ASN A 793 -1.70 -4.24 -13.15
CA ASN A 793 -3.07 -4.64 -12.82
C ASN A 793 -3.67 -3.94 -11.57
N THR A 794 -3.21 -2.73 -11.25
CA THR A 794 -3.88 -1.84 -10.29
C THR A 794 -5.05 -1.10 -10.96
N ASP A 795 -5.94 -0.48 -10.18
CA ASP A 795 -7.16 0.19 -10.63
C ASP A 795 -6.92 1.70 -10.84
N PRO A 796 -6.85 2.22 -12.09
CA PRO A 796 -6.51 3.63 -12.39
C PRO A 796 -7.50 4.70 -11.94
N LEU A 797 -8.54 4.28 -11.22
CA LEU A 797 -9.56 5.13 -10.65
C LEU A 797 -9.53 5.11 -9.12
N LYS A 798 -8.58 4.40 -8.52
CA LYS A 798 -8.43 4.22 -7.07
C LYS A 798 -6.97 4.32 -6.67
N HIS A 799 -6.72 5.33 -5.84
CA HIS A 799 -5.43 5.53 -5.19
C HIS A 799 -4.86 4.34 -4.40
N ASP A 800 -5.71 3.44 -3.93
CA ASP A 800 -5.37 2.29 -3.08
C ASP A 800 -6.24 1.11 -3.56
N THR A 801 -5.64 0.21 -4.33
CA THR A 801 -6.33 -0.89 -5.03
C THR A 801 -6.74 -1.99 -4.06
N ASP A 802 -5.89 -2.34 -3.09
CA ASP A 802 -6.14 -3.45 -2.15
C ASP A 802 -6.79 -3.01 -0.82
N GLY A 803 -6.85 -1.70 -0.57
CA GLY A 803 -7.59 -1.06 0.50
C GLY A 803 -6.93 -1.18 1.88
N ASP A 804 -5.61 -1.38 1.93
CA ASP A 804 -4.86 -1.56 3.17
C ASP A 804 -4.43 -0.24 3.84
N GLY A 805 -4.58 0.88 3.13
CA GLY A 805 -4.24 2.22 3.60
C GLY A 805 -2.89 2.75 3.10
N VAL A 806 -2.20 2.04 2.21
CA VAL A 806 -1.05 2.53 1.45
C VAL A 806 -1.46 2.73 -0.02
N GLU A 807 -1.04 3.84 -0.63
CA GLU A 807 -1.38 4.13 -2.04
C GLU A 807 -0.51 3.28 -3.00
N ASP A 808 -1.04 2.82 -4.14
CA ASP A 808 -0.36 1.83 -5.01
C ASP A 808 0.99 2.35 -5.51
N GLY A 809 1.07 3.63 -5.87
CA GLY A 809 2.31 4.31 -6.21
C GLY A 809 3.34 4.31 -5.09
N GLN A 810 2.90 4.49 -3.85
CA GLN A 810 3.74 4.46 -2.66
C GLN A 810 4.22 3.03 -2.35
N GLU A 811 3.37 2.03 -2.54
CA GLU A 811 3.72 0.63 -2.35
C GLU A 811 4.77 0.16 -3.35
N LYS A 812 4.62 0.52 -4.63
CA LYS A 812 5.65 0.26 -5.65
C LYS A 812 6.99 0.91 -5.29
N GLN A 813 6.97 2.06 -4.61
CA GLN A 813 8.17 2.75 -4.13
C GLN A 813 8.79 2.06 -2.91
N ASP A 814 7.95 1.59 -1.97
CA ASP A 814 8.37 0.90 -0.75
C ASP A 814 8.76 -0.56 -1.00
N GLY A 815 8.34 -1.12 -2.14
CA GLY A 815 8.58 -2.50 -2.55
C GLY A 815 7.54 -3.50 -2.05
N THR A 816 6.44 -3.01 -1.46
CA THR A 816 5.24 -3.79 -1.14
C THR A 816 4.40 -4.04 -2.40
N ASN A 817 3.36 -4.87 -2.29
CA ASN A 817 2.58 -5.34 -3.43
C ASN A 817 1.19 -4.68 -3.46
N PRO A 818 0.92 -3.78 -4.42
CA PRO A 818 -0.34 -3.02 -4.50
C PRO A 818 -1.64 -3.79 -4.76
N LEU A 819 -1.54 -5.12 -4.85
CA LEU A 819 -2.66 -6.02 -5.04
C LEU A 819 -2.83 -6.95 -3.85
N ASN A 820 -2.04 -6.75 -2.79
CA ASN A 820 -1.95 -7.65 -1.66
C ASN A 820 -1.62 -6.86 -0.39
N HIS A 821 -2.69 -6.60 0.35
CA HIS A 821 -2.69 -5.92 1.63
C HIS A 821 -1.75 -6.46 2.71
N ASP A 822 -1.09 -7.62 2.55
CA ASP A 822 -0.13 -8.23 3.49
C ASP A 822 1.02 -8.87 2.67
N THR A 823 2.05 -8.08 2.35
CA THR A 823 3.12 -8.45 1.41
C THR A 823 3.98 -9.61 1.90
N ASP A 824 4.26 -9.69 3.20
CA ASP A 824 5.13 -10.74 3.76
C ASP A 824 4.37 -11.97 4.29
N GLY A 825 3.04 -11.88 4.34
CA GLY A 825 2.12 -12.98 4.63
C GLY A 825 2.09 -13.37 6.11
N ASP A 826 2.41 -12.45 7.01
CA ASP A 826 2.54 -12.73 8.44
C ASP A 826 1.25 -12.54 9.24
N GLY A 827 0.22 -11.96 8.60
CA GLY A 827 -1.11 -11.69 9.14
C GLY A 827 -1.31 -10.26 9.66
N VAL A 828 -0.42 -9.32 9.32
CA VAL A 828 -0.58 -7.87 9.52
C VAL A 828 -0.54 -7.20 8.15
N ASN A 829 -1.43 -6.25 7.92
CA ASN A 829 -1.47 -5.57 6.63
C ASN A 829 -0.34 -4.55 6.49
N ASP A 830 0.16 -4.28 5.29
CA ASP A 830 1.31 -3.40 5.06
C ASP A 830 1.06 -1.99 5.60
N GLY A 831 -0.15 -1.46 5.42
CA GLY A 831 -0.60 -0.20 6.01
C GLY A 831 -0.64 -0.21 7.55
N ASP A 832 -1.07 -1.32 8.16
CA ASP A 832 -1.04 -1.53 9.61
C ASP A 832 0.42 -1.56 10.11
N GLU A 833 1.32 -2.22 9.38
CA GLU A 833 2.73 -2.35 9.73
C GLU A 833 3.48 -1.04 9.63
N LYS A 834 3.25 -0.30 8.54
CA LYS A 834 3.80 1.05 8.34
C LYS A 834 3.32 2.01 9.44
N THR A 835 2.07 1.86 9.88
CA THR A 835 1.52 2.60 11.02
C THR A 835 2.12 2.18 12.37
N ASN A 836 2.40 0.88 12.54
CA ASN A 836 2.94 0.30 13.78
C ASN A 836 4.49 0.32 13.84
N GLY A 837 5.15 0.70 12.76
CA GLY A 837 6.61 0.79 12.63
C GLY A 837 7.32 -0.55 12.40
N THR A 838 6.58 -1.63 12.11
CA THR A 838 7.14 -2.92 11.64
C THR A 838 7.46 -2.83 10.14
N ASP A 839 8.26 -3.76 9.63
CA ASP A 839 8.73 -3.73 8.24
C ASP A 839 7.85 -4.64 7.37
N PRO A 840 7.03 -4.07 6.44
CA PRO A 840 6.09 -4.84 5.61
C PRO A 840 6.71 -5.89 4.68
N LEU A 841 8.04 -5.91 4.59
CA LEU A 841 8.80 -6.88 3.80
C LEU A 841 9.41 -7.98 4.67
N LYS A 842 9.15 -7.98 5.98
CA LYS A 842 9.75 -8.91 6.94
C LYS A 842 8.74 -9.38 7.99
N SER A 843 8.38 -10.65 7.82
CA SER A 843 7.47 -11.37 8.71
C SER A 843 7.96 -11.57 10.16
N ASP A 844 9.04 -10.94 10.62
CA ASP A 844 9.65 -11.04 11.96
C ASP A 844 10.60 -9.84 12.10
N SER A 845 10.05 -8.70 12.53
CA SER A 845 10.75 -7.40 12.54
C SER A 845 11.88 -7.35 13.56
N ASP A 846 11.77 -8.05 14.69
CA ASP A 846 12.76 -8.03 15.77
C ASP A 846 13.75 -9.22 15.75
N GLY A 847 13.48 -10.22 14.91
CA GLY A 847 14.31 -11.39 14.66
C GLY A 847 14.32 -12.41 15.79
N ASP A 848 13.27 -12.47 16.61
CA ASP A 848 13.19 -13.34 17.79
C ASP A 848 12.60 -14.74 17.50
N GLY A 849 12.02 -14.90 16.31
CA GLY A 849 11.42 -16.13 15.80
C GLY A 849 9.91 -16.25 15.98
N LEU A 850 9.22 -15.16 16.35
CA LEU A 850 7.77 -14.96 16.16
C LEU A 850 7.56 -14.01 14.99
N SER A 851 6.46 -14.17 14.26
CA SER A 851 6.06 -13.16 13.30
C SER A 851 5.32 -12.02 13.95
N ASP A 852 5.33 -10.84 13.33
CA ASP A 852 4.71 -9.64 13.88
C ASP A 852 3.20 -9.86 14.04
N GLY A 853 2.56 -10.55 13.09
CA GLY A 853 1.18 -11.02 13.23
C GLY A 853 0.98 -12.02 14.38
N LYS A 854 1.95 -12.89 14.65
CA LYS A 854 1.89 -13.81 15.80
C LYS A 854 2.03 -13.08 17.13
N GLU A 855 2.84 -12.04 17.15
CA GLU A 855 3.06 -11.19 18.31
C GLU A 855 1.85 -10.34 18.62
N LYS A 856 1.18 -9.79 17.58
CA LYS A 856 -0.14 -9.15 17.69
C LYS A 856 -1.17 -10.06 18.34
N GLU A 857 -1.21 -11.36 17.98
CA GLU A 857 -2.10 -12.35 18.61
C GLU A 857 -1.75 -12.62 20.08
N LEU A 858 -0.45 -12.67 20.40
CA LEU A 858 0.05 -12.94 21.76
C LEU A 858 0.06 -11.69 22.66
N GLY A 859 -0.05 -10.51 22.07
CA GLY A 859 0.08 -9.21 22.70
C GLY A 859 1.52 -8.85 23.09
N THR A 860 2.52 -9.44 22.44
CA THR A 860 3.95 -9.08 22.55
C THR A 860 4.27 -7.91 21.61
N ASP A 861 5.43 -7.30 21.80
CA ASP A 861 5.88 -6.10 21.09
C ASP A 861 6.77 -6.50 19.92
N SER A 862 6.24 -6.37 18.68
CA SER A 862 6.88 -6.85 17.45
C SER A 862 8.20 -6.16 17.08
N LEU A 863 8.58 -5.09 17.79
CA LEU A 863 9.87 -4.42 17.62
C LEU A 863 10.87 -4.79 18.70
N LYS A 864 10.51 -5.72 19.59
CA LYS A 864 11.25 -5.99 20.81
C LYS A 864 11.23 -7.47 21.17
N ALA A 865 12.38 -8.07 20.84
CA ALA A 865 12.72 -9.47 21.06
C ALA A 865 12.79 -9.96 22.52
N ASP A 866 12.19 -9.26 23.50
CA ASP A 866 12.04 -9.63 24.92
C ASP A 866 11.08 -8.60 25.54
N THR A 867 9.77 -8.74 25.28
CA THR A 867 8.70 -7.79 25.67
C THR A 867 8.73 -7.49 27.16
N ASP A 868 8.84 -8.52 28.01
CA ASP A 868 8.80 -8.36 29.47
C ASP A 868 10.15 -7.97 30.13
N GLY A 869 11.24 -7.99 29.33
CA GLY A 869 12.57 -7.55 29.71
C GLY A 869 13.27 -8.46 30.72
N ASP A 870 12.93 -9.76 30.75
CA ASP A 870 13.48 -10.71 31.70
C ASP A 870 14.78 -11.39 31.25
N GLY A 871 15.17 -11.17 29.99
CA GLY A 871 16.39 -11.64 29.34
C GLY A 871 16.22 -12.91 28.52
N VAL A 872 14.99 -13.26 28.12
CA VAL A 872 14.64 -14.35 27.20
C VAL A 872 13.72 -13.76 26.14
N SER A 873 13.90 -14.13 24.87
CA SER A 873 13.02 -13.61 23.83
C SER A 873 11.64 -14.23 23.85
N ASP A 874 10.66 -13.49 23.33
CA ASP A 874 9.26 -13.90 23.33
C ASP A 874 9.08 -15.17 22.50
N GLY A 875 9.75 -15.27 21.35
CA GLY A 875 9.84 -16.51 20.56
C GLY A 875 10.47 -17.68 21.32
N GLU A 876 11.52 -17.44 22.11
CA GLU A 876 12.11 -18.48 22.94
C GLU A 876 11.17 -18.93 24.09
N GLU A 877 10.35 -18.01 24.61
CA GLU A 877 9.35 -18.29 25.64
C GLU A 877 8.17 -19.10 25.11
N VAL A 878 7.60 -18.68 23.98
CA VAL A 878 6.49 -19.38 23.30
C VAL A 878 6.92 -20.79 22.91
N ALA A 879 8.09 -20.94 22.28
CA ALA A 879 8.63 -22.26 21.90
C ALA A 879 8.85 -23.20 23.11
N LYS A 880 9.10 -22.65 24.30
CA LYS A 880 9.32 -23.40 25.54
C LYS A 880 8.11 -23.45 26.48
N GLY A 881 7.00 -22.82 26.09
CA GLY A 881 5.74 -22.77 26.83
C GLY A 881 5.80 -21.96 28.13
N SER A 882 6.62 -20.91 28.19
CA SER A 882 6.49 -19.82 29.16
C SER A 882 5.61 -18.69 28.62
N ASP A 883 5.39 -17.65 29.43
CA ASP A 883 4.42 -16.58 29.14
C ASP A 883 5.22 -15.29 28.88
N PRO A 884 5.29 -14.82 27.62
CA PRO A 884 6.18 -13.75 27.17
C PRO A 884 5.84 -12.36 27.74
N LEU A 885 4.65 -12.21 28.33
CA LEU A 885 4.22 -10.93 28.95
C LEU A 885 4.49 -10.86 30.45
N ASN A 886 5.29 -11.78 30.99
CA ASN A 886 5.38 -11.98 32.42
C ASN A 886 6.77 -12.36 32.88
N SER A 887 7.54 -11.34 33.30
CA SER A 887 8.95 -11.47 33.74
C SER A 887 9.22 -12.42 34.92
N SER A 888 8.17 -12.97 35.53
CA SER A 888 8.25 -14.02 36.56
C SER A 888 8.01 -15.43 36.02
N SER A 889 7.63 -15.54 34.74
CA SER A 889 7.21 -16.73 34.01
C SER A 889 8.30 -17.34 33.15
N LYS A 890 9.56 -16.94 33.34
CA LYS A 890 10.75 -17.58 32.75
C LYS A 890 10.54 -19.01 32.27
N PRO A 891 11.03 -19.35 31.06
CA PRO A 891 11.06 -20.72 30.63
C PRO A 891 11.69 -21.50 31.76
N ARG A 892 11.10 -22.66 32.06
CA ARG A 892 11.90 -23.65 32.75
C ARG A 892 13.04 -23.94 31.78
N TYR A 893 14.18 -23.28 32.01
CA TYR A 893 15.44 -23.98 32.01
C TYR A 893 15.18 -25.15 32.95
N ASP A 894 14.70 -26.25 32.38
CA ASP A 894 15.11 -27.54 32.86
C ASP A 894 16.60 -27.35 32.89
N LEU A 895 17.13 -27.11 34.09
CA LEU A 895 18.55 -26.99 34.27
C LEU A 895 19.03 -28.23 33.54
N GLY A 896 19.72 -27.99 32.43
CA GLY A 896 20.55 -28.92 31.76
C GLY A 896 21.68 -29.33 32.71
N ILE A 897 21.37 -29.75 33.93
CA ILE A 897 21.61 -31.12 34.31
C ILE A 897 20.89 -32.03 33.28
N ALA A 898 21.36 -32.01 32.02
CA ALA A 898 21.78 -33.25 31.43
C ALA A 898 22.62 -33.88 32.52
N ALA A 899 22.04 -34.83 33.23
CA ALA A 899 22.67 -35.49 34.35
C ALA A 899 23.83 -36.29 33.78
N GLU A 900 24.93 -35.63 33.36
CA GLU A 900 25.99 -36.09 32.45
C GLU A 900 25.76 -37.55 32.14
N THR A 901 24.81 -37.86 31.25
CA THR A 901 24.49 -39.28 31.10
C THR A 901 25.67 -39.85 30.37
N LEU A 902 26.52 -40.55 31.11
CA LEU A 902 27.80 -41.04 30.63
C LEU A 902 27.53 -41.95 29.42
N LYS A 903 27.66 -41.47 28.19
CA LYS A 903 27.39 -42.29 27.01
C LYS A 903 28.46 -43.38 26.94
N ALA A 904 28.08 -44.62 27.28
CA ALA A 904 29.00 -45.74 27.34
C ALA A 904 29.11 -46.42 25.97
N ASN A 905 30.33 -46.48 25.42
CA ASN A 905 30.60 -47.10 24.14
C ASN A 905 30.40 -48.62 24.22
N LEU A 906 29.77 -49.20 23.18
CA LEU A 906 29.54 -50.64 23.07
C LEU A 906 30.69 -51.33 22.31
N PRO A 907 31.13 -52.53 22.73
CA PRO A 907 32.06 -53.32 21.95
C PRO A 907 31.39 -53.84 20.68
N ILE A 908 32.06 -53.68 19.53
CA ILE A 908 31.55 -54.03 18.19
C ILE A 908 31.17 -55.53 18.08
N GLU A 909 31.88 -56.41 18.78
CA GLU A 909 31.58 -57.85 18.81
C GLU A 909 31.00 -58.29 20.17
N LYS A 910 29.82 -58.94 20.14
CA LYS A 910 29.18 -59.53 21.33
C LYS A 910 29.91 -60.79 21.80
N ILE A 911 30.03 -60.98 23.12
CA ILE A 911 30.76 -62.10 23.72
C ILE A 911 29.88 -63.35 23.80
N LEU A 912 30.34 -64.46 23.22
CA LEU A 912 29.65 -65.74 23.29
C LEU A 912 29.76 -66.37 24.69
N VAL A 913 28.62 -66.67 25.31
CA VAL A 913 28.52 -67.28 26.64
C VAL A 913 27.65 -68.53 26.62
N LYS A 914 27.87 -69.46 27.55
CA LYS A 914 27.13 -70.74 27.56
C LYS A 914 25.69 -70.62 28.05
N ASP A 915 25.45 -69.75 29.03
CA ASP A 915 24.13 -69.47 29.60
C ASP A 915 24.02 -67.97 29.86
N VAL A 916 23.17 -67.30 29.08
CA VAL A 916 22.96 -65.85 29.12
C VAL A 916 22.25 -65.37 30.39
N SER A 917 21.65 -66.27 31.16
CA SER A 917 20.97 -65.92 32.41
C SER A 917 21.87 -66.05 33.66
N HIS A 918 23.01 -66.74 33.54
CA HIS A 918 23.91 -67.06 34.64
C HIS A 918 25.37 -67.15 34.17
N LEU A 919 26.06 -66.02 34.08
CA LEU A 919 27.45 -65.99 33.63
C LEU A 919 28.40 -66.54 34.70
N THR A 920 29.39 -67.32 34.28
CA THR A 920 30.51 -67.71 35.13
C THR A 920 31.44 -66.52 35.41
N ASN A 921 32.29 -66.61 36.44
CA ASN A 921 33.22 -65.52 36.76
C ASN A 921 34.22 -65.25 35.62
N ASP A 922 34.60 -66.28 34.86
CA ASP A 922 35.50 -66.15 33.71
C ASP A 922 34.79 -65.46 32.52
N GLU A 923 33.50 -65.69 32.32
CA GLU A 923 32.70 -65.02 31.28
C GLU A 923 32.45 -63.54 31.62
N LYS A 924 32.18 -63.21 32.89
CA LYS A 924 32.06 -61.80 33.33
C LYS A 924 33.35 -61.02 33.18
N ALA A 925 34.49 -61.66 33.47
CA ALA A 925 35.78 -61.02 33.31
C ALA A 925 36.03 -60.63 31.84
N LYS A 926 35.62 -61.47 30.88
CA LYS A 926 35.74 -61.17 29.45
C LYS A 926 34.80 -60.06 29.00
N VAL A 927 33.55 -60.05 29.47
CA VAL A 927 32.59 -58.97 29.19
C VAL A 927 33.11 -57.64 29.76
N LYS A 928 33.62 -57.66 30.99
CA LYS A 928 34.22 -56.49 31.65
C LYS A 928 35.42 -55.94 30.87
N GLU A 929 36.34 -56.82 30.45
CA GLU A 929 37.52 -56.43 29.67
C GLU A 929 37.17 -55.83 28.30
N ALA A 930 36.16 -56.40 27.62
CA ALA A 930 35.68 -55.88 26.34
C ALA A 930 35.06 -54.47 26.47
N VAL A 931 34.26 -54.25 27.51
CA VAL A 931 33.63 -52.95 27.78
C VAL A 931 34.64 -51.91 28.28
N GLU A 932 35.63 -52.30 29.10
CA GLU A 932 36.72 -51.41 29.54
C GLU A 932 37.59 -50.92 28.39
N LYS A 933 37.81 -51.77 27.38
CA LYS A 933 38.67 -51.43 26.23
C LYS A 933 38.09 -50.33 25.36
N VAL A 934 36.77 -50.28 25.22
CA VAL A 934 36.06 -49.25 24.43
C VAL A 934 35.63 -48.03 25.27
N ASN A 935 35.84 -48.08 26.59
CA ASN A 935 35.58 -46.99 27.54
C ASN A 935 36.85 -46.66 28.37
N PRO A 936 37.94 -46.19 27.74
CA PRO A 936 39.21 -45.94 28.42
C PRO A 936 39.07 -44.87 29.52
N GLY A 937 39.72 -45.10 30.67
CA GLY A 937 39.70 -44.15 31.80
C GLY A 937 38.45 -44.21 32.69
N LYS A 938 37.44 -45.02 32.35
CA LYS A 938 36.23 -45.24 33.17
C LYS A 938 36.30 -46.55 33.96
N THR A 939 35.49 -46.66 35.01
CA THR A 939 35.43 -47.85 35.87
C THR A 939 34.26 -48.75 35.46
N VAL A 940 34.49 -50.03 35.16
CA VAL A 940 33.42 -50.93 34.69
C VAL A 940 33.15 -52.05 35.69
N THR A 941 31.87 -52.36 35.94
CA THR A 941 31.41 -53.53 36.70
C THR A 941 30.40 -54.33 35.90
N VAL A 942 30.36 -55.66 36.08
CA VAL A 942 29.44 -56.56 35.34
C VAL A 942 28.72 -57.48 36.32
N ASP A 943 27.40 -57.58 36.20
CA ASP A 943 26.56 -58.37 37.10
C ASP A 943 26.49 -59.86 36.72
N ASN A 944 25.63 -60.63 37.41
CA ASN A 944 25.53 -62.07 37.20
C ASN A 944 24.81 -62.46 35.90
N GLN A 945 24.09 -61.52 35.31
CA GLN A 945 23.26 -61.65 34.12
C GLN A 945 23.95 -61.08 32.88
N GLY A 946 25.09 -60.42 33.04
CA GLY A 946 25.91 -59.88 31.96
C GLY A 946 25.66 -58.41 31.64
N ASN A 947 24.90 -57.69 32.47
CA ASN A 947 24.75 -56.24 32.32
C ASN A 947 26.03 -55.55 32.83
N ALA A 948 26.53 -54.58 32.09
CA ALA A 948 27.68 -53.78 32.48
C ALA A 948 27.25 -52.40 32.99
N THR A 949 27.98 -51.88 33.96
CA THR A 949 27.84 -50.50 34.44
C THR A 949 29.19 -49.81 34.29
N VAL A 950 29.24 -48.76 33.48
CA VAL A 950 30.42 -47.91 33.28
C VAL A 950 30.26 -46.68 34.15
N THR A 951 31.28 -46.28 34.89
CA THR A 951 31.21 -45.15 35.83
C THR A 951 32.42 -44.25 35.66
N ASP A 952 32.17 -42.95 35.55
CA ASP A 952 33.23 -41.95 35.52
C ASP A 952 33.82 -41.77 36.93
N PRO A 953 35.12 -42.01 37.16
CA PRO A 953 35.73 -41.81 38.46
C PRO A 953 35.85 -40.33 38.89
N SER A 954 35.78 -39.34 37.99
CA SER A 954 35.79 -37.91 38.36
C SER A 954 34.40 -37.41 38.74
N THR A 955 33.37 -37.75 37.96
CA THR A 955 32.02 -37.21 38.16
C THR A 955 31.08 -38.17 38.90
N HIS A 956 31.49 -39.43 39.08
CA HIS A 956 30.74 -40.51 39.74
C HIS A 956 29.42 -40.88 39.06
N VAL A 957 29.17 -40.39 37.85
CA VAL A 957 27.99 -40.74 37.06
C VAL A 957 28.19 -42.09 36.38
N SER A 958 27.12 -42.90 36.34
CA SER A 958 27.15 -44.27 35.83
C SER A 958 26.17 -44.46 34.68
N ALA A 959 26.57 -45.23 33.67
CA ALA A 959 25.69 -45.69 32.59
C ALA A 959 25.61 -47.22 32.53
N HIS A 960 24.41 -47.70 32.23
CA HIS A 960 24.07 -49.12 32.22
C HIS A 960 23.95 -49.65 30.79
N ILE A 961 24.70 -50.70 30.49
CA ILE A 961 24.63 -51.43 29.24
C ILE A 961 23.96 -52.80 29.52
N PRO A 962 22.82 -53.10 28.90
CA PRO A 962 22.12 -54.36 29.13
C PRO A 962 22.81 -55.54 28.44
N ALA A 963 22.69 -56.73 29.04
CA ALA A 963 23.36 -57.94 28.59
C ALA A 963 23.04 -58.33 27.13
N LYS A 964 21.82 -58.06 26.65
CA LYS A 964 21.41 -58.33 25.25
C LYS A 964 22.34 -57.68 24.22
N ASP A 965 23.02 -56.61 24.60
CA ASP A 965 23.91 -55.84 23.73
C ASP A 965 25.37 -56.23 23.89
N LEU A 966 25.69 -57.08 24.89
CA LEU A 966 27.04 -57.51 25.22
C LEU A 966 27.29 -59.00 25.01
N ILE A 967 26.26 -59.85 25.08
CA ILE A 967 26.41 -61.32 25.08
C ILE A 967 25.45 -62.05 24.15
N LEU A 968 25.90 -63.20 23.63
CA LEU A 968 25.11 -64.12 22.80
C LEU A 968 25.27 -65.57 23.27
N PRO A 969 24.23 -66.42 23.18
CA PRO A 969 24.32 -67.82 23.60
C PRO A 969 25.16 -68.66 22.62
N MET A 970 26.08 -69.45 23.16
CA MET A 970 26.92 -70.36 22.38
C MET A 970 26.11 -71.61 21.98
N VAL A 971 25.79 -71.75 20.69
CA VAL A 971 25.08 -72.92 20.15
C VAL A 971 26.08 -74.04 19.83
N GLU A 972 26.07 -75.14 20.59
CA GLU A 972 26.82 -76.35 20.24
C GLU A 972 26.07 -77.15 19.15
N LEU A 973 26.55 -77.08 17.90
CA LEU A 973 26.11 -77.96 16.83
C LEU A 973 26.95 -79.24 16.83
N GLY A 974 26.28 -80.36 17.12
CA GLY A 974 26.83 -81.71 17.06
C GLY A 974 27.11 -82.21 15.63
N ASP A 975 27.94 -83.26 15.58
CA ASP A 975 28.65 -83.82 14.43
C ASP A 975 27.86 -84.18 13.14
N ASN A 976 28.53 -83.87 12.01
CA ASN A 976 28.62 -84.54 10.69
C ASN A 976 27.95 -83.93 9.41
N PRO A 977 28.71 -83.82 8.27
CA PRO A 977 28.34 -83.06 7.04
C PRO A 977 27.93 -83.94 5.83
N PRO A 978 27.49 -83.38 4.69
CA PRO A 978 28.39 -83.14 3.51
C PRO A 978 28.05 -81.86 2.67
N ASN A 979 29.04 -81.08 2.17
CA ASN A 979 29.64 -81.10 0.81
C ASN A 979 28.64 -80.61 -0.32
N ILE A 980 28.90 -79.72 -1.30
CA ILE A 980 30.10 -79.33 -2.09
C ILE A 980 29.85 -77.96 -2.79
N SER A 981 30.87 -77.11 -2.80
CA SER A 981 31.38 -76.14 -3.81
C SER A 981 30.54 -75.49 -4.95
N LYS A 982 30.92 -74.22 -5.18
CA LYS A 982 31.08 -73.45 -6.44
C LYS A 982 29.81 -72.82 -7.08
N GLY A 983 29.83 -71.48 -7.17
CA GLY A 983 29.03 -70.69 -8.13
C GLY A 983 29.47 -70.95 -9.60
N PRO A 984 29.12 -70.11 -10.61
CA PRO A 984 28.60 -68.73 -10.55
C PRO A 984 27.46 -68.42 -11.57
N ARG A 985 27.14 -67.11 -11.66
CA ARG A 985 26.65 -66.31 -12.82
C ARG A 985 25.20 -65.80 -12.85
N ILE A 986 25.19 -64.54 -13.30
CA ILE A 986 24.17 -63.52 -13.55
C ILE A 986 23.23 -63.93 -14.70
N ASP A 987 22.00 -63.42 -14.71
CA ASP A 987 21.35 -62.72 -15.84
C ASP A 987 19.83 -62.57 -15.64
N GLN A 988 19.38 -61.32 -15.74
CA GLN A 988 18.17 -60.79 -16.39
C GLN A 988 16.77 -61.32 -16.01
N MET A 989 15.83 -60.39 -15.77
CA MET A 989 14.79 -59.94 -16.74
C MET A 989 13.46 -59.59 -16.04
N ASP A 990 12.91 -58.44 -16.41
CA ASP A 990 11.59 -57.90 -16.09
C ASP A 990 10.43 -58.89 -16.33
N ILE A 991 9.31 -58.66 -15.66
CA ILE A 991 8.00 -58.37 -16.28
C ILE A 991 6.94 -58.18 -15.17
N ASP A 992 6.31 -57.01 -15.22
CA ASP A 992 5.04 -56.64 -14.60
C ASP A 992 3.86 -57.46 -15.16
N ILE A 993 2.87 -57.80 -14.31
CA ILE A 993 1.50 -58.13 -14.75
C ILE A 993 0.50 -57.60 -13.71
N HIS A 994 -0.15 -56.52 -14.12
CA HIS A 994 -1.40 -55.98 -13.62
C HIS A 994 -2.63 -56.93 -13.67
N SER A 995 -3.59 -56.59 -12.81
CA SER A 995 -5.05 -56.60 -13.02
C SER A 995 -5.87 -57.86 -12.67
N ARG A 996 -6.96 -57.58 -11.92
CA ARG A 996 -8.40 -57.88 -12.19
C ARG A 996 -9.14 -57.93 -10.83
N LEU A 997 -10.33 -57.37 -10.61
CA LEU A 997 -11.42 -56.97 -11.49
C LEU A 997 -12.49 -56.21 -10.66
N ASN A 998 -13.06 -55.16 -11.26
CA ASN A 998 -14.31 -54.42 -10.96
C ASN A 998 -15.49 -55.22 -10.38
N LEU A 999 -16.41 -54.53 -9.68
CA LEU A 999 -17.81 -54.32 -10.10
C LEU A 999 -18.63 -53.51 -9.09
N ASP A 1000 -18.77 -52.20 -9.35
CA ASP A 1000 -20.01 -51.46 -9.64
C ASP A 1000 -21.37 -52.02 -9.15
N THR A 1001 -22.14 -51.22 -8.38
CA THR A 1001 -23.52 -50.72 -8.63
C THR A 1001 -24.32 -50.36 -7.36
N HIS A 1002 -25.01 -49.22 -7.46
CA HIS A 1002 -26.17 -48.66 -6.75
C HIS A 1002 -26.91 -49.49 -5.67
N ASP A 1003 -27.26 -48.86 -4.55
CA ASP A 1003 -28.64 -48.45 -4.21
C ASP A 1003 -28.74 -47.94 -2.75
N ALA A 1004 -29.24 -46.71 -2.62
CA ALA A 1004 -30.35 -46.29 -1.77
C ALA A 1004 -30.52 -46.81 -0.31
N GLN A 1005 -30.85 -45.81 0.53
CA GLN A 1005 -31.93 -45.82 1.53
C GLN A 1005 -31.65 -46.26 2.98
N SER A 1006 -31.66 -45.23 3.83
CA SER A 1006 -32.77 -44.94 4.77
C SER A 1006 -32.55 -45.21 6.27
N ASP A 1007 -33.01 -44.19 6.99
CA ASP A 1007 -33.84 -44.24 8.18
C ASP A 1007 -33.19 -44.37 9.56
N GLN A 1008 -33.15 -43.18 10.18
CA GLN A 1008 -33.98 -42.80 11.33
C GLN A 1008 -33.55 -43.30 12.73
N THR A 1009 -33.27 -42.28 13.55
CA THR A 1009 -33.73 -42.10 14.95
C THR A 1009 -33.00 -42.94 16.00
N ASP A 1010 -32.76 -42.50 17.22
CA ASP A 1010 -33.55 -41.64 18.09
C ASP A 1010 -32.72 -41.29 19.36
N LYS A 1011 -32.92 -40.08 19.87
CA LYS A 1011 -32.94 -39.70 21.30
C LYS A 1011 -31.69 -39.66 22.18
N SER A 1012 -31.46 -38.42 22.59
CA SER A 1012 -31.52 -37.91 23.98
C SER A 1012 -30.25 -37.91 24.81
N GLN A 1013 -29.73 -36.72 25.12
CA GLN A 1013 -29.11 -36.42 26.42
C GLN A 1013 -29.36 -34.98 26.89
N GLN A 1014 -30.10 -34.89 27.98
CA GLN A 1014 -30.05 -33.95 29.12
C GLN A 1014 -30.52 -34.81 30.32
N PRO A 1015 -30.29 -34.49 31.61
CA PRO A 1015 -29.48 -33.41 32.23
C PRO A 1015 -28.67 -33.89 33.50
N VAL A 1016 -28.17 -32.92 34.30
CA VAL A 1016 -28.01 -32.92 35.79
C VAL A 1016 -26.66 -33.30 36.42
N SER A 1017 -25.85 -32.27 36.69
CA SER A 1017 -25.30 -31.78 37.98
C SER A 1017 -24.95 -32.68 39.20
N VAL A 1018 -23.91 -32.17 39.93
CA VAL A 1018 -23.57 -32.24 41.38
C VAL A 1018 -22.71 -33.43 41.86
N VAL A 1019 -21.53 -33.14 42.47
CA VAL A 1019 -21.18 -33.40 43.91
C VAL A 1019 -19.76 -32.83 44.25
N LYS A 1020 -19.72 -31.73 45.03
CA LYS A 1020 -18.69 -31.40 46.08
C LYS A 1020 -18.93 -32.30 47.30
N PRO A 1021 -18.01 -32.61 48.26
CA PRO A 1021 -17.31 -31.61 49.11
C PRO A 1021 -15.93 -32.03 49.70
N THR A 1022 -15.10 -31.13 50.20
CA THR A 1022 -14.80 -30.83 51.65
C THR A 1022 -13.37 -30.27 51.71
N ALA A 1023 -12.87 -29.50 52.67
CA ALA A 1023 -13.38 -28.54 53.66
C ALA A 1023 -12.15 -27.96 54.39
N ALA A 1024 -12.12 -26.64 54.56
CA ALA A 1024 -11.52 -25.86 55.66
C ALA A 1024 -10.03 -26.07 56.06
N GLN A 1025 -9.27 -24.95 56.08
CA GLN A 1025 -8.78 -24.42 57.35
C GLN A 1025 -8.40 -22.92 57.27
N GLN A 1026 -8.52 -22.30 58.43
CA GLN A 1026 -8.60 -20.87 58.75
C GLN A 1026 -7.28 -20.44 59.42
N LEU A 1027 -6.76 -19.24 59.10
CA LEU A 1027 -5.88 -18.29 59.87
C LEU A 1027 -4.92 -18.84 60.97
N PRO A 1028 -3.67 -18.30 61.12
CA PRO A 1028 -3.53 -16.99 61.78
C PRO A 1028 -2.28 -16.11 61.46
N ASN A 1029 -2.44 -14.83 61.80
CA ASN A 1029 -1.40 -13.85 62.15
C ASN A 1029 -0.23 -14.39 62.99
N THR A 1030 1.00 -13.95 62.64
CA THR A 1030 2.11 -13.48 63.51
C THR A 1030 3.17 -12.87 62.56
N GLY A 1031 3.80 -11.70 62.73
CA GLY A 1031 4.30 -11.10 63.95
C GLY A 1031 5.84 -11.19 64.01
N ASP A 1032 6.50 -10.11 63.57
CA ASP A 1032 7.69 -9.48 64.19
C ASP A 1032 9.13 -10.01 63.94
N SER A 1033 10.06 -9.04 64.03
CA SER A 1033 11.54 -9.07 64.16
C SER A 1033 12.38 -9.24 62.87
N SER A 1034 13.03 -8.19 62.34
CA SER A 1034 14.20 -7.41 62.83
C SER A 1034 15.55 -8.14 62.75
N SER A 1035 16.52 -7.62 61.98
CA SER A 1035 17.71 -6.88 62.49
C SER A 1035 18.93 -6.93 61.54
N ASN A 1036 19.46 -5.72 61.24
CA ASN A 1036 20.86 -5.25 61.34
C ASN A 1036 22.01 -6.02 60.63
N ALA A 1037 23.06 -5.42 60.07
CA ALA A 1037 23.57 -4.04 60.09
C ALA A 1037 24.67 -3.82 59.04
N SER A 1038 24.71 -2.57 58.56
CA SER A 1038 25.83 -1.67 58.26
C SER A 1038 27.27 -2.18 58.15
N ILE A 1039 27.96 -1.78 57.07
CA ILE A 1039 29.33 -1.24 57.10
C ILE A 1039 29.40 0.00 56.20
N ALA A 1040 30.00 1.06 56.74
CA ALA A 1040 30.30 2.34 56.09
C ALA A 1040 31.81 2.47 55.80
N VAL A 1041 32.17 3.61 55.17
CA VAL A 1041 33.50 4.20 54.89
C VAL A 1041 33.94 4.00 53.43
N GLY A 1042 34.30 5.03 52.64
CA GLY A 1042 34.51 6.44 52.94
C GLY A 1042 34.85 7.26 51.69
N ALA A 1043 34.81 8.59 51.86
CA ALA A 1043 35.09 9.62 50.86
C ALA A 1043 36.60 9.81 50.56
N ALA A 1044 36.93 10.25 49.34
CA ALA A 1044 38.03 11.20 49.05
C ALA A 1044 38.03 11.72 47.59
N THR A 1045 37.67 13.00 47.43
CA THR A 1045 38.31 14.09 46.65
C THR A 1045 39.40 13.80 45.57
N LEU A 1046 39.26 14.43 44.39
CA LEU A 1046 40.20 15.31 43.63
C LEU A 1046 39.49 15.61 42.27
N GLY A 1047 39.54 16.74 41.57
CA GLY A 1047 40.30 17.99 41.63
C GLY A 1047 40.33 18.58 40.20
N LEU A 1048 39.86 19.82 40.04
CA LEU A 1048 39.88 20.60 38.79
C LEU A 1048 41.27 20.67 38.12
N ALA A 1049 41.29 20.72 36.79
CA ALA A 1049 42.31 21.45 36.03
C ALA A 1049 41.73 22.03 34.73
N ALA A 1050 41.56 23.36 34.71
CA ALA A 1050 41.44 24.16 33.52
C ALA A 1050 42.85 24.55 33.03
N LEU A 1051 43.08 24.60 31.71
CA LEU A 1051 44.18 25.35 31.11
C LEU A 1051 43.64 26.16 29.92
N GLY A 1052 43.57 27.48 30.10
CA GLY A 1052 43.40 28.42 29.01
C GLY A 1052 44.75 28.77 28.37
N LEU A 1053 44.72 29.16 27.10
CA LEU A 1053 45.78 29.95 26.48
C LEU A 1053 45.18 31.18 25.79
N VAL A 1054 45.84 32.29 26.08
CA VAL A 1054 45.43 33.68 25.88
C VAL A 1054 45.95 34.20 24.55
N GLY A 1055 45.08 34.80 23.74
CA GLY A 1055 45.44 35.65 22.60
C GLY A 1055 44.79 37.04 22.72
N LYS A 1056 45.57 38.01 23.21
CA LYS A 1056 45.21 39.43 23.31
C LYS A 1056 44.75 40.02 21.96
N ARG A 1057 43.89 41.04 22.00
CA ARG A 1057 44.20 42.37 21.42
C ARG A 1057 43.29 43.46 22.03
N LYS A 1058 43.91 44.58 22.39
CA LYS A 1058 43.25 45.84 22.77
C LYS A 1058 43.14 46.71 21.52
N LYS A 1059 41.99 47.38 21.39
CA LYS A 1059 41.71 48.58 20.58
C LYS A 1059 42.87 49.60 20.56
N ASP A 1060 43.11 50.19 19.38
CA ASP A 1060 42.82 51.60 19.07
C ASP A 1060 43.33 51.92 17.64
N GLU A 1061 42.49 52.66 16.88
CA GLU A 1061 42.75 53.58 15.73
C GLU A 1061 43.61 53.03 14.56
N GLU A 1062 43.08 52.91 13.34
CA GLU A 1062 42.63 53.99 12.43
C GLU A 1062 41.72 53.41 11.33
#